data_AF-A0A2T0V188-F1
#
_entry.id   AF-A0A2T0V188-F1
#
_cell.length_a   1.000
_cell.length_b   1.000
_cell.length_c   1.000
_cell.angle_alpha   90.00
_cell.angle_beta   90.00
_cell.angle_gamma   90.00
#
_symmetry.space_group_name_H-M   'P 1'
#
loop_
_entity.id
_entity.type
_entity.pdbx_description
1 polymer ?
#
loop_
_entity_poly.entity_id
_entity_poly.type
_entity_poly.pdbx_seq_one_letter_code
_entity_poly.pdbx_strand_id
1 'polypeptide(L)'
;MYGRHRSLLPICLFACLATETAYGQTTTDAQREALVIQARNGALETSIADMQILFEQTQNRRVREDLIALLVRASRYQQALAVCPGCEADDYSDSELATLGGAARSAGEYPRALRLFQTLTYRNPANAEGWLGQALVHTDMGAYTLADIALQQYSQVAGSTTAGLEARGYLAASTSNAMQELQARQALVDQNPDNTNELQALYRLAVGLGASSAARQIMQANPEVFSESDRLWLAYYEAVTDIRLGIHTDQPVRTQSGLTLLNQVLRDPAAPQELVTLAEYDKVVALAELRQFPEAEALAARLHAQQRQLPSYVSRARAYALNGLGRPSDAIPLYESLIRQAPEQATNPDDPLNEGLFYSYTDAQQFRDADRLLAAWRAKEPEQRLDFTRTLRIDNPNYQKVLLLDVLLTAWRGDAGKASEQLAGYQAQAPADPYLWLLKGDLERDRGWPRKAEASYQQAEQLMPPAQRDAARHGGLLSELQRGQWRGTTTQIAAEIATARPSPTRDQLAREWRELRAPQISSTVARSEGEGSGTQASREWRYEVLLEGPRNQNGSRPFAQRIGQYGEFEDEALHAAYTIAGYEWNLHPATLRLAAGQGAQLNEDFLALAELRYAVSDHLTTTLGVEINTPDTPLRALRDGVNADRYRGELAYRRDERGAGAVGVMATDFDDGNLRQAIYGYWAQTLYHFDRWQINGEVRGAASRNDEVEASYFNPRKDASLGGTLSVDYELPLDYRKSFTQRLSAGSGHYWQQDNDSENTWTVGYEHQWELAPTLSIEYGIFRQRAVYDGTPEYDNSISASFTWRFL
;
A
#
# COMPACT_ATOMS: atom_id res chain seq x y z
N MET A 1 43.11 -31.00 -31.94
CA MET A 1 44.27 -30.84 -32.83
C MET A 1 45.34 -30.07 -32.06
N TYR A 2 46.59 -30.50 -32.19
CA TYR A 2 47.82 -30.02 -31.54
C TYR A 2 47.95 -28.50 -31.34
N GLY A 3 48.65 -28.08 -30.26
CA GLY A 3 49.27 -26.75 -30.18
C GLY A 3 49.73 -26.31 -28.80
N ARG A 4 50.97 -26.63 -28.43
CA ARG A 4 51.73 -26.15 -27.24
C ARG A 4 52.04 -24.65 -27.32
N HIS A 5 52.26 -23.99 -26.17
CA HIS A 5 53.44 -23.16 -25.77
C HIS A 5 53.19 -22.63 -24.33
N ARG A 6 53.80 -23.17 -23.26
CA ARG A 6 55.11 -22.85 -22.61
C ARG A 6 55.35 -21.35 -22.31
N SER A 7 55.52 -21.04 -21.00
CA SER A 7 56.52 -20.16 -20.31
C SER A 7 55.87 -19.72 -18.99
N LEU A 8 56.24 -20.08 -17.75
CA LEU A 8 57.52 -20.26 -17.03
C LEU A 8 58.46 -19.04 -17.01
N LEU A 9 58.58 -18.47 -15.79
CA LEU A 9 59.67 -17.66 -15.20
C LEU A 9 59.86 -16.23 -15.76
N PRO A 10 60.53 -15.27 -15.05
CA PRO A 10 61.58 -15.41 -14.01
C PRO A 10 61.42 -14.49 -12.76
N ILE A 11 62.18 -14.67 -11.68
CA ILE A 11 63.35 -13.86 -11.21
C ILE A 11 63.85 -14.61 -9.94
N CYS A 12 65.07 -15.13 -9.74
CA CYS A 12 66.49 -14.74 -9.90
C CYS A 12 67.05 -13.72 -8.88
N LEU A 13 68.22 -14.12 -8.31
CA LEU A 13 69.21 -13.43 -7.45
C LEU A 13 68.92 -13.39 -5.92
N PHE A 14 69.85 -13.71 -5.03
CA PHE A 14 71.30 -13.44 -5.07
C PHE A 14 72.19 -14.60 -4.56
N ALA A 15 73.37 -14.68 -5.16
CA ALA A 15 74.49 -15.53 -4.77
C ALA A 15 75.24 -14.98 -3.54
N CYS A 16 75.81 -15.88 -2.74
CA CYS A 16 77.03 -15.60 -1.97
C CYS A 16 78.01 -16.76 -2.16
N LEU A 17 79.23 -16.39 -2.52
CA LEU A 17 80.40 -17.24 -2.64
C LEU A 17 80.85 -17.70 -1.25
N ALA A 18 81.05 -19.00 -1.09
CA ALA A 18 82.01 -19.54 -0.13
C ALA A 18 82.67 -20.77 -0.78
N THR A 19 83.91 -20.58 -1.23
CA THR A 19 84.84 -21.69 -1.39
C THR A 19 85.18 -22.22 0.00
N GLU A 20 84.84 -23.48 0.29
CA GLU A 20 85.72 -24.42 0.99
C GLU A 20 85.08 -25.80 1.23
N THR A 21 85.92 -26.82 1.07
CA THR A 21 85.77 -28.22 1.49
C THR A 21 84.73 -29.10 0.78
N ALA A 22 85.23 -29.90 -0.17
CA ALA A 22 84.58 -31.13 -0.59
C ALA A 22 84.52 -32.11 0.60
N TYR A 23 83.42 -32.07 1.34
CA TYR A 23 82.99 -33.19 2.19
C TYR A 23 82.41 -34.28 1.27
N GLY A 24 82.80 -35.54 1.52
CA GLY A 24 82.51 -36.67 0.63
C GLY A 24 81.02 -36.82 0.31
N GLN A 25 80.67 -36.81 -0.98
CA GLN A 25 79.36 -37.25 -1.45
C GLN A 25 79.16 -38.72 -1.05
N THR A 26 78.15 -38.97 -0.22
CA THR A 26 77.64 -40.34 -0.02
C THR A 26 76.90 -40.78 -1.29
N THR A 27 76.87 -42.08 -1.58
CA THR A 27 76.10 -42.63 -2.72
C THR A 27 74.60 -42.27 -2.64
N THR A 28 74.08 -42.08 -1.43
CA THR A 28 72.68 -41.71 -1.16
C THR A 28 72.33 -40.29 -1.59
N ASP A 29 73.22 -39.29 -1.39
CA ASP A 29 72.93 -37.90 -1.78
C ASP A 29 72.82 -37.75 -3.30
N ALA A 30 73.70 -38.42 -4.06
CA ALA A 30 73.65 -38.41 -5.53
C ALA A 30 72.39 -39.11 -6.07
N GLN A 31 71.96 -40.21 -5.44
CA GLN A 31 70.71 -40.90 -5.79
C GLN A 31 69.48 -40.03 -5.51
N ARG A 32 69.43 -39.40 -4.33
CA ARG A 32 68.36 -38.46 -3.95
C ARG A 32 68.24 -37.30 -4.94
N GLU A 33 69.34 -36.63 -5.27
CA GLU A 33 69.33 -35.51 -6.21
C GLU A 33 68.90 -35.93 -7.63
N ALA A 34 69.32 -37.10 -8.09
CA ALA A 34 68.88 -37.65 -9.37
C ALA A 34 67.36 -37.85 -9.40
N LEU A 35 66.76 -38.35 -8.31
CA LEU A 35 65.32 -38.55 -8.20
C LEU A 35 64.54 -37.22 -8.14
N VAL A 36 65.06 -36.20 -7.46
CA VAL A 36 64.45 -34.85 -7.49
C VAL A 36 64.49 -34.24 -8.89
N ILE A 37 65.60 -34.40 -9.62
CA ILE A 37 65.73 -33.93 -11.01
C ILE A 37 64.78 -34.72 -11.93
N GLN A 38 64.67 -36.03 -11.75
CA GLN A 38 63.75 -36.89 -12.49
C GLN A 38 62.29 -36.47 -12.28
N ALA A 39 61.92 -36.13 -11.04
CA ALA A 39 60.59 -35.59 -10.72
C ALA A 39 60.34 -34.24 -11.41
N ARG A 40 61.36 -33.36 -11.46
CA ARG A 40 61.28 -32.08 -12.19
C ARG A 40 61.13 -32.27 -13.71
N ASN A 41 61.68 -33.35 -14.25
CA ASN A 41 61.61 -33.70 -15.68
C ASN A 41 60.34 -34.47 -16.08
N GLY A 42 59.36 -34.61 -15.18
CA GLY A 42 58.03 -35.13 -15.49
C GLY A 42 57.75 -36.57 -15.06
N ALA A 43 58.70 -37.25 -14.42
CA ALA A 43 58.53 -38.61 -13.90
C ALA A 43 58.25 -38.62 -12.39
N LEU A 44 57.27 -37.81 -11.95
CA LEU A 44 56.96 -37.60 -10.53
C LEU A 44 56.58 -38.88 -9.79
N GLU A 45 55.74 -39.71 -10.38
CA GLU A 45 55.25 -40.96 -9.78
C GLU A 45 56.36 -41.98 -9.53
N THR A 46 57.20 -42.19 -10.54
CA THR A 46 58.37 -43.07 -10.44
C THR A 46 59.36 -42.52 -9.42
N SER A 47 59.57 -41.20 -9.41
CA SER A 47 60.48 -40.56 -8.44
C SER A 47 59.97 -40.67 -7.01
N ILE A 48 58.66 -40.60 -6.76
CA ILE A 48 58.09 -40.84 -5.42
C ILE A 48 58.34 -42.28 -4.98
N ALA A 49 58.06 -43.26 -5.84
CA ALA A 49 58.27 -44.67 -5.52
C ALA A 49 59.74 -44.98 -5.22
N ASP A 50 60.66 -44.50 -6.08
CA ASP A 50 62.10 -44.70 -5.90
C ASP A 50 62.64 -43.93 -4.68
N MET A 51 62.13 -42.73 -4.40
CA MET A 51 62.51 -41.95 -3.21
C MET A 51 62.00 -42.62 -1.93
N GLN A 52 60.84 -43.27 -1.99
CA GLN A 52 60.29 -44.04 -0.88
C GLN A 52 61.16 -45.26 -0.57
N ILE A 53 61.56 -46.02 -1.60
CA ILE A 53 62.52 -47.13 -1.45
C ILE A 53 63.85 -46.63 -0.87
N LEU A 54 64.37 -45.50 -1.39
CA LEU A 54 65.62 -44.92 -0.90
C LEU A 54 65.50 -44.49 0.56
N PHE A 55 64.35 -43.94 0.98
CA PHE A 55 64.11 -43.56 2.36
C PHE A 55 64.00 -44.79 3.27
N GLU A 56 63.28 -45.83 2.86
CA GLU A 56 63.17 -47.09 3.60
C GLU A 56 64.55 -47.72 3.87
N GLN A 57 65.44 -47.69 2.88
CA GLN A 57 66.79 -48.25 2.98
C GLN A 57 67.75 -47.40 3.82
N THR A 58 67.64 -46.07 3.78
CA THR A 58 68.65 -45.17 4.34
C THR A 58 68.22 -44.50 5.63
N GLN A 59 66.92 -44.37 5.87
CA GLN A 59 66.32 -43.56 6.94
C GLN A 59 66.91 -42.14 7.01
N ASN A 60 67.40 -41.62 5.88
CA ASN A 60 68.10 -40.34 5.80
C ASN A 60 67.11 -39.17 5.82
N ARG A 61 67.34 -38.19 6.70
CA ARG A 61 66.45 -37.01 6.88
C ARG A 61 66.26 -36.19 5.60
N ARG A 62 67.30 -36.02 4.78
CA ARG A 62 67.20 -35.27 3.51
C ARG A 62 66.39 -36.02 2.46
N VAL A 63 66.50 -37.35 2.43
CA VAL A 63 65.67 -38.20 1.55
C VAL A 63 64.20 -38.12 1.99
N ARG A 64 63.94 -38.10 3.30
CA ARG A 64 62.60 -37.91 3.87
C ARG A 64 61.98 -36.58 3.46
N GLU A 65 62.74 -35.50 3.60
CA GLU A 65 62.30 -34.14 3.27
C GLU A 65 61.92 -34.03 1.78
N ASP A 66 62.78 -34.53 0.89
CA ASP A 66 62.49 -34.55 -0.55
C ASP A 66 61.29 -35.48 -0.87
N LEU A 67 61.16 -36.65 -0.22
CA LEU A 67 60.00 -37.53 -0.36
C LEU A 67 58.69 -36.84 0.05
N ILE A 68 58.68 -36.18 1.21
CA ILE A 68 57.54 -35.40 1.70
C ILE A 68 57.18 -34.31 0.69
N ALA A 69 58.16 -33.53 0.22
CA ALA A 69 57.92 -32.48 -0.77
C ALA A 69 57.34 -33.03 -2.08
N LEU A 70 57.82 -34.18 -2.56
CA LEU A 70 57.28 -34.83 -3.76
C LEU A 70 55.86 -35.37 -3.54
N LEU A 71 55.56 -35.95 -2.38
CA LEU A 71 54.21 -36.43 -2.02
C LEU A 71 53.21 -35.28 -1.93
N VAL A 72 53.58 -34.16 -1.29
CA VAL A 72 52.74 -32.96 -1.23
C VAL A 72 52.53 -32.37 -2.62
N ARG A 73 53.57 -32.33 -3.46
CA ARG A 73 53.45 -31.91 -4.87
C ARG A 73 52.50 -32.80 -5.68
N ALA A 74 52.41 -34.09 -5.35
CA ALA A 74 51.44 -35.02 -5.94
C ALA A 74 50.05 -34.98 -5.27
N SER A 75 49.79 -34.02 -4.37
CA SER A 75 48.55 -33.91 -3.58
C SER A 75 48.24 -35.15 -2.72
N ARG A 76 49.26 -35.94 -2.36
CA ARG A 76 49.15 -37.13 -1.51
C ARG A 76 49.35 -36.79 -0.04
N TYR A 77 48.55 -35.87 0.47
CA TYR A 77 48.74 -35.25 1.79
C TYR A 77 48.76 -36.27 2.93
N GLN A 78 47.82 -37.23 2.92
CA GLN A 78 47.77 -38.31 3.93
C GLN A 78 49.02 -39.21 3.90
N GLN A 79 49.58 -39.48 2.72
CA GLN A 79 50.83 -40.24 2.60
C GLN A 79 52.02 -39.43 3.09
N ALA A 80 52.10 -38.13 2.76
CA ALA A 80 53.14 -37.22 3.25
C ALA A 80 53.16 -37.18 4.79
N LEU A 81 51.98 -37.10 5.41
CA LEU A 81 51.81 -37.12 6.86
C LEU A 81 52.14 -38.48 7.51
N ALA A 82 52.18 -39.56 6.72
CA ALA A 82 52.46 -40.92 7.18
C ALA A 82 53.90 -41.38 6.89
N VAL A 83 54.73 -40.57 6.22
CA VAL A 83 56.12 -40.93 5.84
C VAL A 83 56.96 -41.34 7.05
N CYS A 84 56.76 -40.69 8.20
CA CYS A 84 57.42 -41.06 9.44
C CYS A 84 56.40 -41.13 10.60
N PRO A 85 55.78 -42.30 10.84
CA PRO A 85 54.74 -42.46 11.85
C PRO A 85 55.24 -42.25 13.29
N GLY A 86 56.53 -42.45 13.54
CA GLY A 86 57.16 -42.29 14.86
C GLY A 86 57.87 -40.95 15.06
N CYS A 87 57.80 -40.03 14.10
CA CYS A 87 58.39 -38.70 14.23
C CYS A 87 57.43 -37.75 14.96
N GLU A 88 57.94 -37.04 15.95
CA GLU A 88 57.25 -35.90 16.56
C GLU A 88 57.57 -34.62 15.79
N ALA A 89 56.83 -33.54 16.08
CA ALA A 89 57.07 -32.23 15.44
C ALA A 89 58.54 -31.79 15.58
N ASP A 90 59.21 -32.19 16.66
CA ASP A 90 60.60 -31.84 16.89
C ASP A 90 61.61 -32.55 15.98
N ASP A 91 61.23 -33.67 15.36
CA ASP A 91 62.11 -34.48 14.51
C ASP A 91 62.21 -33.98 13.06
N TYR A 92 61.35 -33.02 12.69
CA TYR A 92 61.27 -32.44 11.35
C TYR A 92 62.14 -31.19 11.20
N SER A 93 62.70 -30.99 10.00
CA SER A 93 63.34 -29.73 9.62
C SER A 93 62.31 -28.60 9.49
N ASP A 94 62.76 -27.35 9.47
CA ASP A 94 61.86 -26.20 9.29
C ASP A 94 61.04 -26.29 7.98
N SER A 95 61.65 -26.80 6.89
CA SER A 95 60.98 -26.99 5.61
C SER A 95 59.99 -28.16 5.65
N GLU A 96 60.32 -29.25 6.35
CA GLU A 96 59.40 -30.35 6.60
C GLU A 96 58.21 -29.89 7.44
N LEU A 97 58.44 -29.07 8.48
CA LEU A 97 57.37 -28.50 9.31
C LEU A 97 56.41 -27.62 8.49
N ALA A 98 56.94 -26.74 7.63
CA ALA A 98 56.11 -25.90 6.76
C ALA A 98 55.30 -26.75 5.76
N THR A 99 55.96 -27.71 5.10
CA THR A 99 55.38 -28.56 4.06
C THR A 99 54.33 -29.53 4.63
N LEU A 100 54.64 -30.19 5.76
CA LEU A 100 53.71 -31.07 6.46
C LEU A 100 52.57 -30.27 7.12
N GLY A 101 52.83 -29.05 7.61
CA GLY A 101 51.80 -28.15 8.12
C GLY A 101 50.77 -27.81 7.04
N GLY A 102 51.25 -27.46 5.84
CA GLY A 102 50.40 -27.25 4.66
C GLY A 102 49.63 -28.50 4.25
N ALA A 103 50.28 -29.66 4.23
CA ALA A 103 49.64 -30.94 3.93
C ALA A 103 48.55 -31.31 4.96
N ALA A 104 48.82 -31.12 6.25
CA ALA A 104 47.87 -31.35 7.34
C ALA A 104 46.64 -30.44 7.20
N ARG A 105 46.84 -29.15 6.88
CA ARG A 105 45.74 -28.22 6.60
C ARG A 105 44.90 -28.70 5.42
N SER A 106 45.54 -29.04 4.30
CA SER A 106 44.85 -29.53 3.09
C SER A 106 44.13 -30.87 3.29
N ALA A 107 44.58 -31.68 4.27
CA ALA A 107 43.94 -32.92 4.67
C ALA A 107 42.81 -32.73 5.71
N GLY A 108 42.56 -31.50 6.17
CA GLY A 108 41.56 -31.20 7.23
C GLY A 108 42.03 -31.51 8.66
N GLU A 109 43.29 -31.87 8.87
CA GLU A 109 43.88 -32.15 10.19
C GLU A 109 44.35 -30.87 10.89
N TYR A 110 43.44 -29.90 11.10
CA TYR A 110 43.78 -28.56 11.59
C TYR A 110 44.57 -28.52 12.91
N PRO A 111 44.26 -29.33 13.95
CA PRO A 111 45.06 -29.33 15.18
C PRO A 111 46.51 -29.78 14.95
N ARG A 112 46.72 -30.71 14.02
CA ARG A 112 48.05 -31.20 13.65
C ARG A 112 48.81 -30.17 12.84
N ALA A 113 48.13 -29.54 11.86
CA ALA A 113 48.68 -28.43 11.08
C ALA A 113 49.15 -27.29 11.98
N LEU A 114 48.31 -26.90 12.95
CA LEU A 114 48.62 -25.84 13.91
C LEU A 114 49.85 -26.19 14.75
N ARG A 115 49.95 -27.42 15.27
CA ARG A 115 51.12 -27.87 16.05
C ARG A 115 52.42 -27.78 15.24
N LEU A 116 52.39 -28.20 13.97
CA LEU A 116 53.55 -28.16 13.08
C LEU A 116 53.99 -26.71 12.82
N PHE A 117 53.06 -25.80 12.50
CA PHE A 117 53.40 -24.40 12.28
C PHE A 117 53.79 -23.65 13.57
N GLN A 118 53.22 -23.99 14.73
CA GLN A 118 53.65 -23.43 16.02
C GLN A 118 55.06 -23.88 16.39
N THR A 119 55.39 -25.15 16.15
CA THR A 119 56.74 -25.68 16.34
C THR A 119 57.73 -24.93 15.45
N LEU A 120 57.35 -24.65 14.19
CA LEU A 120 58.15 -23.88 13.25
C LEU A 120 58.41 -22.44 13.74
N THR A 121 57.37 -21.70 14.16
CA THR A 121 57.56 -20.32 14.64
C THR A 121 58.22 -20.25 16.01
N TYR A 122 58.09 -21.29 16.84
CA TYR A 122 58.81 -21.38 18.12
C TYR A 122 60.31 -21.55 17.90
N ARG A 123 60.70 -22.41 16.96
CA ARG A 123 62.10 -22.64 16.56
C ARG A 123 62.70 -21.44 15.84
N ASN A 124 61.92 -20.85 14.93
CA ASN A 124 62.34 -19.76 14.09
C ASN A 124 61.24 -18.68 14.03
N PRO A 125 61.25 -17.72 14.98
CA PRO A 125 60.25 -16.65 15.02
C PRO A 125 60.24 -15.74 13.78
N ALA A 126 61.33 -15.72 13.01
CA ALA A 126 61.45 -14.99 11.75
C ALA A 126 60.96 -15.81 10.53
N ASN A 127 60.39 -16.99 10.72
CA ASN A 127 59.84 -17.80 9.63
C ASN A 127 58.43 -17.28 9.24
N ALA A 128 58.34 -16.61 8.09
CA ALA A 128 57.09 -16.08 7.58
C ALA A 128 56.07 -17.17 7.22
N GLU A 129 56.49 -18.30 6.64
CA GLU A 129 55.57 -19.38 6.24
C GLU A 129 54.88 -20.01 7.47
N GLY A 130 55.59 -20.11 8.60
CA GLY A 130 55.02 -20.56 9.87
C GLY A 130 53.89 -19.66 10.36
N TRP A 131 54.09 -18.34 10.36
CA TRP A 131 53.05 -17.38 10.76
C TRP A 131 51.86 -17.35 9.80
N LEU A 132 52.11 -17.41 8.48
CA LEU A 132 51.07 -17.48 7.47
C LEU A 132 50.25 -18.77 7.59
N GLY A 133 50.92 -19.90 7.80
CA GLY A 133 50.29 -21.20 8.02
C GLY A 133 49.39 -21.21 9.26
N GLN A 134 49.85 -20.63 10.38
CA GLN A 134 49.02 -20.45 11.58
C GLN A 134 47.79 -19.58 11.30
N ALA A 135 47.95 -18.46 10.61
CA ALA A 135 46.85 -17.57 10.28
C ALA A 135 45.74 -18.27 9.47
N LEU A 136 46.14 -19.03 8.45
CA LEU A 136 45.22 -19.78 7.60
C LEU A 136 44.51 -20.89 8.39
N VAL A 137 45.23 -21.67 9.19
CA VAL A 137 44.64 -22.74 10.02
C VAL A 137 43.73 -22.16 11.10
N HIS A 138 44.10 -21.05 11.74
CA HIS A 138 43.23 -20.37 12.70
C HIS A 138 41.95 -19.85 12.05
N THR A 139 42.03 -19.36 10.81
CA THR A 139 40.84 -18.97 10.04
C THR A 139 39.95 -20.18 9.77
N ASP A 140 40.51 -21.30 9.29
CA ASP A 140 39.76 -22.54 9.03
C ASP A 140 39.08 -23.10 10.29
N MET A 141 39.70 -22.91 11.47
CA MET A 141 39.18 -23.35 12.77
C MET A 141 38.18 -22.37 13.40
N GLY A 142 37.91 -21.21 12.78
CA GLY A 142 37.05 -20.16 13.35
C GLY A 142 37.70 -19.35 14.50
N ALA A 143 39.02 -19.51 14.72
CA ALA A 143 39.79 -18.82 15.75
C ALA A 143 40.28 -17.44 15.25
N TYR A 144 39.36 -16.57 14.85
CA TYR A 144 39.65 -15.35 14.09
C TYR A 144 40.59 -14.36 14.77
N THR A 145 40.53 -14.21 16.11
CA THR A 145 41.45 -13.34 16.84
C THR A 145 42.89 -13.85 16.76
N LEU A 146 43.10 -15.16 16.84
CA LEU A 146 44.42 -15.77 16.71
C LEU A 146 44.91 -15.71 15.26
N ALA A 147 44.00 -15.82 14.29
CA ALA A 147 44.32 -15.63 12.88
C ALA A 147 44.83 -14.21 12.61
N ASP A 148 44.15 -13.18 13.14
CA ASP A 148 44.58 -11.79 13.00
C ASP A 148 45.94 -11.55 13.65
N ILE A 149 46.16 -12.05 14.87
CA ILE A 149 47.47 -11.96 15.55
C ILE A 149 48.57 -12.61 14.70
N ALA A 150 48.33 -13.82 14.17
CA ALA A 150 49.29 -14.51 13.32
C ALA A 150 49.58 -13.73 12.02
N LEU A 151 48.57 -13.08 11.41
CA LEU A 151 48.76 -12.20 10.25
C LEU A 151 49.53 -10.92 10.61
N GLN A 152 49.32 -10.34 11.79
CA GLN A 152 50.12 -9.20 12.26
C GLN A 152 51.59 -9.59 12.41
N GLN A 153 51.88 -10.75 13.02
CA GLN A 153 53.24 -11.28 13.12
C GLN A 153 53.84 -11.58 11.74
N TYR A 154 53.09 -12.22 10.84
CA TYR A 154 53.50 -12.42 9.44
C TYR A 154 53.90 -11.09 8.77
N SER A 155 53.11 -10.05 8.96
CA SER A 155 53.35 -8.72 8.38
C SER A 155 54.63 -8.07 8.90
N GLN A 156 54.95 -8.28 10.18
CA GLN A 156 56.18 -7.76 10.78
C GLN A 156 57.42 -8.43 10.19
N VAL A 157 57.32 -9.72 9.88
CA VAL A 157 58.44 -10.54 9.40
C VAL A 157 58.62 -10.45 7.88
N ALA A 158 57.53 -10.50 7.11
CA ALA A 158 57.57 -10.56 5.64
C ALA A 158 57.16 -9.26 4.93
N GLY A 159 56.63 -8.28 5.66
CA GLY A 159 56.05 -7.07 5.08
C GLY A 159 54.73 -7.35 4.34
N SER A 160 54.43 -6.54 3.32
CA SER A 160 53.24 -6.69 2.48
C SER A 160 53.53 -7.60 1.29
N THR A 161 53.02 -8.82 1.33
CA THR A 161 53.15 -9.82 0.26
C THR A 161 51.78 -10.18 -0.32
N THR A 162 51.75 -10.72 -1.53
CA THR A 162 50.51 -11.25 -2.15
C THR A 162 49.86 -12.32 -1.27
N ALA A 163 50.64 -13.28 -0.76
CA ALA A 163 50.12 -14.35 0.11
C ALA A 163 49.56 -13.80 1.44
N GLY A 164 50.15 -12.74 1.99
CA GLY A 164 49.61 -12.06 3.17
C GLY A 164 48.31 -11.33 2.89
N LEU A 165 48.16 -10.73 1.70
CA LEU A 165 46.91 -10.09 1.29
C LEU A 165 45.80 -11.12 1.02
N GLU A 166 46.12 -12.23 0.37
CA GLU A 166 45.18 -13.36 0.16
C GLU A 166 44.67 -13.90 1.50
N ALA A 167 45.56 -14.11 2.47
CA ALA A 167 45.20 -14.59 3.79
C ALA A 167 44.37 -13.56 4.59
N ARG A 168 44.66 -12.26 4.46
CA ARG A 168 43.81 -11.19 5.02
C ARG A 168 42.43 -11.17 4.37
N GLY A 169 42.35 -11.27 3.05
CA GLY A 169 41.10 -11.34 2.31
C GLY A 169 40.26 -12.55 2.74
N TYR A 170 40.90 -13.70 2.93
CA TYR A 170 40.25 -14.92 3.41
C TYR A 170 39.71 -14.78 4.84
N LEU A 171 40.49 -14.22 5.76
CA LEU A 171 40.04 -13.93 7.12
C LEU A 171 38.88 -12.91 7.12
N ALA A 172 39.00 -11.85 6.33
CA ALA A 172 37.99 -10.81 6.24
C ALA A 172 36.66 -11.35 5.68
N ALA A 173 36.71 -12.20 4.64
CA ALA A 173 35.53 -12.90 4.12
C ALA A 173 34.90 -13.81 5.19
N SER A 174 35.72 -14.57 5.91
CA SER A 174 35.26 -15.50 6.95
C SER A 174 34.65 -14.80 8.18
N THR A 175 35.03 -13.54 8.41
CA THR A 175 34.51 -12.69 9.49
C THR A 175 33.44 -11.70 9.01
N SER A 176 33.07 -11.75 7.73
CA SER A 176 32.17 -10.76 7.09
C SER A 176 32.61 -9.31 7.27
N ASN A 177 33.92 -9.07 7.38
CA ASN A 177 34.49 -7.73 7.47
C ASN A 177 34.70 -7.13 6.07
N ALA A 178 33.63 -6.60 5.51
CA ALA A 178 33.61 -6.13 4.13
C ALA A 178 34.66 -5.05 3.80
N MET A 179 35.00 -4.19 4.76
CA MET A 179 35.99 -3.13 4.53
C MET A 179 37.41 -3.70 4.39
N GLN A 180 37.78 -4.65 5.26
CA GLN A 180 39.08 -5.32 5.15
C GLN A 180 39.15 -6.23 3.92
N GLU A 181 38.05 -6.90 3.59
CA GLU A 181 37.97 -7.74 2.40
C GLU A 181 38.13 -6.89 1.12
N LEU A 182 37.43 -5.75 1.06
CA LEU A 182 37.54 -4.80 -0.05
C LEU A 182 38.98 -4.32 -0.22
N GLN A 183 39.61 -3.90 0.87
CA GLN A 183 41.00 -3.43 0.85
C GLN A 183 41.96 -4.51 0.35
N ALA A 184 41.84 -5.74 0.85
CA ALA A 184 42.72 -6.84 0.48
C ALA A 184 42.53 -7.24 -1.00
N ARG A 185 41.28 -7.43 -1.43
CA ARG A 185 40.96 -7.86 -2.80
C ARG A 185 41.27 -6.80 -3.84
N GLN A 186 41.00 -5.52 -3.56
CA GLN A 186 41.37 -4.43 -4.46
C GLN A 186 42.89 -4.39 -4.66
N ALA A 187 43.67 -4.50 -3.56
CA ALA A 187 45.13 -4.52 -3.66
C ALA A 187 45.67 -5.73 -4.45
N LEU A 188 45.00 -6.88 -4.37
CA LEU A 188 45.36 -8.08 -5.15
C LEU A 188 45.04 -7.91 -6.64
N VAL A 189 43.88 -7.34 -6.98
CA VAL A 189 43.51 -7.03 -8.38
C VAL A 189 44.41 -5.94 -8.96
N ASP A 190 44.78 -4.92 -8.20
CA ASP A 190 45.69 -3.87 -8.66
C ASP A 190 47.10 -4.41 -8.93
N GLN A 191 47.55 -5.43 -8.17
CA GLN A 191 48.84 -6.12 -8.40
C GLN A 191 48.80 -7.05 -9.61
N ASN A 192 47.70 -7.76 -9.80
CA ASN A 192 47.51 -8.67 -10.92
C ASN A 192 46.08 -8.55 -11.47
N PRO A 193 45.87 -7.66 -12.45
CA PRO A 193 44.55 -7.41 -13.04
C PRO A 193 43.92 -8.63 -13.70
N ASP A 194 44.73 -9.60 -14.14
CA ASP A 194 44.26 -10.82 -14.81
C ASP A 194 43.88 -11.94 -13.83
N ASN A 195 43.95 -11.70 -12.50
CA ASN A 195 43.57 -12.68 -11.49
C ASN A 195 42.04 -12.85 -11.42
N THR A 196 41.53 -13.79 -12.21
CA THR A 196 40.09 -14.05 -12.34
C THR A 196 39.41 -14.41 -11.01
N ASN A 197 40.09 -15.11 -10.10
CA ASN A 197 39.53 -15.48 -8.80
C ASN A 197 39.28 -14.25 -7.93
N GLU A 198 40.25 -13.33 -7.89
CA GLU A 198 40.12 -12.09 -7.12
C GLU A 198 39.15 -11.10 -7.76
N LEU A 199 39.10 -11.04 -9.10
CA LEU A 199 38.07 -10.28 -9.81
C LEU A 199 36.67 -10.77 -9.48
N GLN A 200 36.44 -12.09 -9.50
CA GLN A 200 35.13 -12.67 -9.16
C GLN A 200 34.76 -12.44 -7.69
N ALA A 201 35.73 -12.54 -6.78
CA ALA A 201 35.46 -12.33 -5.37
C ALA A 201 35.22 -10.85 -5.04
N LEU A 202 35.97 -9.93 -5.66
CA LEU A 202 35.74 -8.48 -5.57
C LEU A 202 34.37 -8.10 -6.16
N TYR A 203 33.98 -8.72 -7.28
CA TYR A 203 32.64 -8.58 -7.84
C TYR A 203 31.54 -9.04 -6.87
N ARG A 204 31.66 -10.24 -6.28
CA ARG A 204 30.70 -10.77 -5.29
C ARG A 204 30.58 -9.87 -4.07
N LEU A 205 31.71 -9.34 -3.59
CA LEU A 205 31.74 -8.37 -2.50
C LEU A 205 31.02 -7.06 -2.88
N ALA A 206 31.30 -6.51 -4.06
CA ALA A 206 30.64 -5.31 -4.54
C ALA A 206 29.12 -5.49 -4.65
N VAL A 207 28.66 -6.63 -5.17
CA VAL A 207 27.25 -7.02 -5.21
C VAL A 207 26.65 -7.13 -3.80
N GLY A 208 27.32 -7.83 -2.88
CA GLY A 208 26.86 -8.00 -1.49
C GLY A 208 26.76 -6.69 -0.73
N LEU A 209 27.56 -5.69 -1.09
CA LEU A 209 27.52 -4.33 -0.54
C LEU A 209 26.49 -3.42 -1.22
N GLY A 210 25.77 -3.89 -2.25
CA GLY A 210 24.89 -3.06 -3.06
C GLY A 210 25.63 -2.03 -3.93
N ALA A 211 26.94 -2.22 -4.15
CA ALA A 211 27.79 -1.36 -4.97
C ALA A 211 27.69 -1.76 -6.46
N SER A 212 26.47 -1.80 -7.01
CA SER A 212 26.22 -2.35 -8.34
C SER A 212 26.96 -1.62 -9.46
N SER A 213 27.20 -0.31 -9.32
CA SER A 213 28.03 0.44 -10.27
C SER A 213 29.48 -0.07 -10.33
N ALA A 214 30.07 -0.44 -9.18
CA ALA A 214 31.42 -1.00 -9.13
C ALA A 214 31.43 -2.42 -9.69
N ALA A 215 30.45 -3.25 -9.32
CA ALA A 215 30.29 -4.60 -9.87
C ALA A 215 30.15 -4.58 -11.40
N ARG A 216 29.37 -3.64 -11.95
CA ARG A 216 29.21 -3.43 -13.39
C ARG A 216 30.51 -3.02 -14.07
N GLN A 217 31.28 -2.11 -13.47
CA GLN A 217 32.58 -1.71 -14.02
C GLN A 217 33.56 -2.89 -14.05
N ILE A 218 33.64 -3.69 -12.98
CA ILE A 218 34.48 -4.89 -12.92
C ILE A 218 34.11 -5.85 -14.05
N MET A 219 32.81 -6.09 -14.26
CA MET A 219 32.30 -7.00 -15.28
C MET A 219 32.52 -6.48 -16.71
N GLN A 220 32.29 -5.18 -16.95
CA GLN A 220 32.50 -4.56 -18.27
C GLN A 220 33.98 -4.49 -18.67
N ALA A 221 34.87 -4.31 -17.71
CA ALA A 221 36.30 -4.29 -17.94
C ALA A 221 36.89 -5.69 -18.20
N ASN A 222 36.22 -6.75 -17.73
CA ASN A 222 36.70 -8.13 -17.81
C ASN A 222 35.60 -9.10 -18.32
N PRO A 223 35.01 -8.87 -19.51
CA PRO A 223 33.79 -9.55 -19.96
C PRO A 223 33.93 -11.07 -20.14
N GLU A 224 35.16 -11.56 -20.38
CA GLU A 224 35.49 -12.99 -20.50
C GLU A 224 35.56 -13.74 -19.17
N VAL A 225 35.64 -13.03 -18.03
CA VAL A 225 35.71 -13.64 -16.68
C VAL A 225 34.33 -14.04 -16.16
N PHE A 226 33.27 -13.44 -16.69
CA PHE A 226 31.90 -13.57 -16.19
C PHE A 226 30.99 -14.26 -17.22
N SER A 227 30.23 -15.23 -16.73
CA SER A 227 29.23 -15.95 -17.52
C SER A 227 27.98 -15.09 -17.78
N GLU A 228 27.12 -15.55 -18.70
CA GLU A 228 25.81 -14.92 -18.89
C GLU A 228 24.96 -14.97 -17.62
N SER A 229 25.06 -16.05 -16.84
CA SER A 229 24.38 -16.13 -15.55
C SER A 229 24.87 -15.06 -14.58
N ASP A 230 26.17 -14.75 -14.54
CA ASP A 230 26.71 -13.69 -13.68
C ASP A 230 26.14 -12.32 -14.06
N ARG A 231 25.96 -12.06 -15.36
CA ARG A 231 25.34 -10.83 -15.88
C ARG A 231 23.88 -10.71 -15.45
N LEU A 232 23.12 -11.81 -15.50
CA LEU A 232 21.74 -11.84 -15.03
C LEU A 232 21.62 -11.63 -13.52
N TRP A 233 22.55 -12.19 -12.74
CA TRP A 233 22.64 -11.92 -11.30
C TRP A 233 22.90 -10.44 -11.03
N LEU A 234 23.86 -9.82 -11.73
CA LEU A 234 24.11 -8.37 -11.60
C LEU A 234 22.84 -7.55 -11.90
N ALA A 235 22.16 -7.85 -13.02
CA ALA A 235 20.94 -7.17 -13.41
C ALA A 235 19.83 -7.31 -12.35
N TYR A 236 19.69 -8.48 -11.74
CA TYR A 236 18.78 -8.70 -10.62
C TYR A 236 19.14 -7.86 -9.39
N TYR A 237 20.41 -7.82 -8.97
CA TYR A 237 20.82 -7.03 -7.81
C TYR A 237 20.67 -5.52 -8.05
N GLU A 238 20.93 -5.06 -9.27
CA GLU A 238 20.61 -3.69 -9.71
C GLU A 238 19.12 -3.41 -9.60
N ALA A 239 18.29 -4.34 -10.05
CA ALA A 239 16.84 -4.22 -9.99
C ALA A 239 16.31 -4.10 -8.55
N VAL A 240 16.76 -4.99 -7.65
CA VAL A 240 16.36 -4.99 -6.24
C VAL A 240 16.86 -3.74 -5.53
N THR A 241 18.07 -3.27 -5.85
CA THR A 241 18.61 -2.00 -5.31
C THR A 241 17.75 -0.82 -5.74
N ASP A 242 17.37 -0.74 -7.02
CA ASP A 242 16.49 0.29 -7.55
C ASP A 242 15.10 0.24 -6.90
N ILE A 243 14.51 -0.95 -6.72
CA ILE A 243 13.23 -1.12 -6.02
C ILE A 243 13.34 -0.65 -4.57
N ARG A 244 14.34 -1.13 -3.82
CA ARG A 244 14.53 -0.78 -2.41
C ARG A 244 14.76 0.71 -2.21
N LEU A 245 15.64 1.31 -3.01
CA LEU A 245 15.86 2.76 -2.98
C LEU A 245 14.61 3.51 -3.42
N GLY A 246 13.89 3.03 -4.43
CA GLY A 246 12.62 3.59 -4.88
C GLY A 246 11.57 3.65 -3.77
N ILE A 247 11.44 2.58 -2.98
CA ILE A 247 10.53 2.53 -1.82
C ILE A 247 10.99 3.50 -0.73
N HIS A 248 12.25 3.40 -0.26
CA HIS A 248 12.73 4.22 0.86
C HIS A 248 12.86 5.71 0.56
N THR A 249 13.07 6.07 -0.71
CA THR A 249 13.17 7.48 -1.14
C THR A 249 11.89 8.00 -1.77
N ASP A 250 10.83 7.19 -1.80
CA ASP A 250 9.53 7.54 -2.37
C ASP A 250 9.64 7.99 -3.85
N GLN A 251 10.40 7.20 -4.64
CA GLN A 251 10.69 7.42 -6.06
C GLN A 251 10.16 6.26 -6.91
N PRO A 252 8.87 6.26 -7.30
CA PRO A 252 8.27 5.20 -8.11
C PRO A 252 8.98 4.95 -9.44
N VAL A 253 9.65 5.96 -10.01
CA VAL A 253 10.45 5.83 -11.23
C VAL A 253 11.59 4.83 -11.05
N ARG A 254 12.24 4.79 -9.88
CA ARG A 254 13.26 3.78 -9.55
C ARG A 254 12.64 2.40 -9.41
N THR A 255 11.50 2.29 -8.73
CA THR A 255 10.77 1.02 -8.63
C THR A 255 10.37 0.49 -10.01
N GLN A 256 9.95 1.36 -10.92
CA GLN A 256 9.63 1.02 -12.32
C GLN A 256 10.88 0.59 -13.12
N SER A 257 12.03 1.25 -12.89
CA SER A 257 13.33 0.85 -13.45
C SER A 257 13.69 -0.57 -13.00
N GLY A 258 13.63 -0.84 -11.70
CA GLY A 258 13.89 -2.17 -11.17
C GLY A 258 12.91 -3.22 -11.67
N LEU A 259 11.60 -2.93 -11.74
CA LEU A 259 10.62 -3.83 -12.35
C LEU A 259 10.97 -4.16 -13.82
N THR A 260 11.47 -3.17 -14.56
CA THR A 260 11.89 -3.36 -15.96
C THR A 260 13.09 -4.32 -16.05
N LEU A 261 14.09 -4.15 -15.18
CA LEU A 261 15.26 -5.04 -15.09
C LEU A 261 14.86 -6.46 -14.65
N LEU A 262 13.98 -6.61 -13.66
CA LEU A 262 13.45 -7.93 -13.27
C LEU A 262 12.75 -8.63 -14.44
N ASN A 263 11.95 -7.90 -15.22
CA ASN A 263 11.30 -8.46 -16.40
C ASN A 263 12.28 -8.86 -17.51
N GLN A 264 13.45 -8.22 -17.60
CA GLN A 264 14.51 -8.64 -18.52
C GLN A 264 15.12 -9.97 -18.05
N VAL A 265 15.48 -10.07 -16.76
CA VAL A 265 16.00 -11.31 -16.16
C VAL A 265 15.03 -12.48 -16.35
N LEU A 266 13.73 -12.26 -16.08
CA LEU A 266 12.69 -13.30 -16.19
C LEU A 266 12.39 -13.76 -17.62
N ARG A 267 12.79 -13.00 -18.64
CA ARG A 267 12.61 -13.37 -20.06
C ARG A 267 13.81 -14.12 -20.63
N ASP A 268 14.95 -14.07 -19.95
CA ASP A 268 16.17 -14.69 -20.43
C ASP A 268 16.19 -16.20 -20.13
N PRO A 269 16.27 -17.07 -21.15
CA PRO A 269 16.28 -18.53 -20.94
C PRO A 269 17.56 -19.03 -20.25
N ALA A 270 18.61 -18.22 -20.15
CA ALA A 270 19.83 -18.54 -19.42
C ALA A 270 19.73 -18.25 -17.91
N ALA A 271 18.62 -17.66 -17.43
CA ALA A 271 18.41 -17.40 -16.02
C ALA A 271 18.29 -18.72 -15.22
N PRO A 272 19.12 -18.94 -14.19
CA PRO A 272 18.98 -20.10 -13.31
C PRO A 272 17.61 -20.11 -12.61
N GLN A 273 17.04 -21.28 -12.35
CA GLN A 273 15.71 -21.41 -11.72
C GLN A 273 15.61 -20.71 -10.35
N GLU A 274 16.69 -20.70 -9.58
CA GLU A 274 16.77 -19.96 -8.31
C GLU A 274 16.61 -18.46 -8.53
N LEU A 275 17.34 -17.89 -9.49
CA LEU A 275 17.26 -16.48 -9.87
C LEU A 275 15.86 -16.12 -10.37
N VAL A 276 15.25 -16.98 -11.19
CA VAL A 276 13.86 -16.81 -11.65
C VAL A 276 12.91 -16.70 -10.46
N THR A 277 13.05 -17.58 -9.48
CA THR A 277 12.19 -17.60 -8.29
C THR A 277 12.33 -16.32 -7.47
N LEU A 278 13.57 -15.87 -7.23
CA LEU A 278 13.85 -14.60 -6.52
C LEU A 278 13.31 -13.39 -7.29
N ALA A 279 13.54 -13.34 -8.61
CA ALA A 279 13.04 -12.26 -9.45
C ALA A 279 11.50 -12.22 -9.50
N GLU A 280 10.81 -13.36 -9.47
CA GLU A 280 9.35 -13.40 -9.35
C GLU A 280 8.86 -12.86 -7.99
N TYR A 281 9.56 -13.16 -6.89
CA TYR A 281 9.24 -12.61 -5.57
C TYR A 281 9.39 -11.09 -5.52
N ASP A 282 10.54 -10.56 -5.95
CA ASP A 282 10.77 -9.10 -5.95
C ASP A 282 9.88 -8.37 -6.96
N LYS A 283 9.43 -9.06 -8.01
CA LYS A 283 8.43 -8.52 -8.94
C LYS A 283 7.07 -8.31 -8.25
N VAL A 284 6.64 -9.19 -7.34
CA VAL A 284 5.42 -8.95 -6.53
C VAL A 284 5.54 -7.64 -5.76
N VAL A 285 6.69 -7.42 -5.11
CA VAL A 285 6.97 -6.21 -4.34
C VAL A 285 6.88 -4.98 -5.24
N ALA A 286 7.63 -4.97 -6.34
CA ALA A 286 7.62 -3.84 -7.26
C ALA A 286 6.22 -3.52 -7.82
N LEU A 287 5.44 -4.55 -8.17
CA LEU A 287 4.06 -4.38 -8.65
C LEU A 287 3.16 -3.79 -7.56
N ALA A 288 3.23 -4.28 -6.33
CA ALA A 288 2.43 -3.78 -5.20
C ALA A 288 2.77 -2.31 -4.88
N GLU A 289 4.05 -1.96 -4.86
CA GLU A 289 4.54 -0.59 -4.61
C GLU A 289 4.13 0.38 -5.73
N LEU A 290 4.15 -0.08 -6.98
CA LEU A 290 3.64 0.66 -8.13
C LEU A 290 2.10 0.69 -8.19
N ARG A 291 1.43 0.06 -7.21
CA ARG A 291 -0.03 -0.06 -7.10
C ARG A 291 -0.68 -0.79 -8.27
N GLN A 292 0.07 -1.66 -8.94
CA GLN A 292 -0.40 -2.63 -9.94
C GLN A 292 -0.94 -3.86 -9.19
N PHE A 293 -1.95 -3.63 -8.35
CA PHE A 293 -2.45 -4.60 -7.39
C PHE A 293 -3.04 -5.88 -8.01
N PRO A 294 -3.81 -5.82 -9.12
CA PRO A 294 -4.31 -7.03 -9.77
C PRO A 294 -3.17 -7.95 -10.20
N GLU A 295 -2.11 -7.41 -10.81
CA GLU A 295 -0.94 -8.15 -11.26
C GLU A 295 -0.11 -8.69 -10.09
N ALA A 296 0.06 -7.88 -9.03
CA ALA A 296 0.77 -8.28 -7.83
C ALA A 296 0.09 -9.48 -7.13
N GLU A 297 -1.22 -9.42 -6.90
CA GLU A 297 -1.98 -10.50 -6.26
C GLU A 297 -2.02 -11.74 -7.16
N ALA A 298 -2.22 -11.59 -8.47
CA ALA A 298 -2.23 -12.74 -9.39
C ALA A 298 -0.90 -13.49 -9.38
N LEU A 299 0.23 -12.76 -9.39
CA LEU A 299 1.57 -13.33 -9.28
C LEU A 299 1.79 -13.99 -7.90
N ALA A 300 1.47 -13.28 -6.82
CA ALA A 300 1.66 -13.78 -5.46
C ALA A 300 0.83 -15.02 -5.16
N ALA A 301 -0.43 -15.07 -5.60
CA ALA A 301 -1.31 -16.22 -5.43
C ALA A 301 -0.77 -17.46 -6.17
N ARG A 302 -0.25 -17.29 -7.39
CA ARG A 302 0.40 -18.36 -8.14
C ARG A 302 1.65 -18.89 -7.44
N LEU A 303 2.52 -18.00 -6.97
CA LEU A 303 3.74 -18.39 -6.25
C LEU A 303 3.40 -19.11 -4.94
N HIS A 304 2.37 -18.65 -4.23
CA HIS A 304 1.89 -19.31 -3.01
C HIS A 304 1.38 -20.72 -3.28
N ALA A 305 0.66 -20.93 -4.40
CA ALA A 305 0.18 -22.24 -4.79
C ALA A 305 1.33 -23.22 -5.12
N GLN A 306 2.44 -22.73 -5.67
CA GLN A 306 3.61 -23.53 -6.03
C GLN A 306 4.49 -23.87 -4.81
N GLN A 307 4.79 -22.90 -3.96
CA GLN A 307 5.80 -23.01 -2.89
C GLN A 307 5.19 -23.28 -1.50
N ARG A 308 3.85 -23.25 -1.37
CA ARG A 308 3.06 -23.32 -0.12
C ARG A 308 3.31 -22.18 0.88
N GLN A 309 4.51 -21.64 0.97
CA GLN A 309 4.85 -20.52 1.85
C GLN A 309 5.65 -19.47 1.08
N LEU A 310 5.23 -18.21 1.19
CA LEU A 310 5.94 -17.07 0.61
C LEU A 310 6.91 -16.49 1.64
N PRO A 311 8.04 -15.89 1.20
CA PRO A 311 8.88 -15.08 2.08
C PRO A 311 8.08 -13.92 2.70
N SER A 312 8.41 -13.53 3.94
CA SER A 312 7.64 -12.53 4.71
C SER A 312 7.48 -11.19 3.99
N TYR A 313 8.50 -10.73 3.27
CA TYR A 313 8.44 -9.48 2.51
C TYR A 313 7.48 -9.57 1.30
N VAL A 314 7.36 -10.74 0.68
CA VAL A 314 6.40 -11.01 -0.41
C VAL A 314 4.99 -11.12 0.15
N SER A 315 4.82 -11.80 1.29
CA SER A 315 3.55 -11.86 2.00
C SER A 315 3.05 -10.47 2.41
N ARG A 316 3.95 -9.56 2.82
CA ARG A 316 3.63 -8.16 3.11
C ARG A 316 3.13 -7.43 1.85
N ALA A 317 3.88 -7.51 0.75
CA ALA A 317 3.49 -6.91 -0.52
C ALA A 317 2.14 -7.44 -1.02
N ARG A 318 1.88 -8.74 -0.85
CA ARG A 318 0.59 -9.36 -1.13
C ARG A 318 -0.54 -8.78 -0.26
N ALA A 319 -0.33 -8.65 1.05
CA ALA A 319 -1.31 -8.07 1.96
C ALA A 319 -1.65 -6.62 1.58
N TYR A 320 -0.63 -5.82 1.22
CA TYR A 320 -0.82 -4.47 0.71
C TYR A 320 -1.64 -4.46 -0.60
N ALA A 321 -1.35 -5.37 -1.54
CA ALA A 321 -2.12 -5.50 -2.77
C ALA A 321 -3.58 -5.90 -2.53
N LEU A 322 -3.84 -6.81 -1.58
CA LEU A 322 -5.19 -7.20 -1.20
C LEU A 322 -5.99 -6.03 -0.63
N ASN A 323 -5.40 -5.21 0.26
CA ASN A 323 -6.03 -3.96 0.71
C ASN A 323 -6.35 -3.04 -0.48
N GLY A 324 -5.39 -2.83 -1.38
CA GLY A 324 -5.57 -2.01 -2.58
C GLY A 324 -6.66 -2.49 -3.53
N LEU A 325 -6.97 -3.80 -3.53
CA LEU A 325 -8.06 -4.42 -4.28
C LEU A 325 -9.41 -4.37 -3.55
N GLY A 326 -9.48 -3.80 -2.34
CA GLY A 326 -10.69 -3.86 -1.53
C GLY A 326 -10.96 -5.26 -0.98
N ARG A 327 -9.92 -6.01 -0.62
CA ARG A 327 -10.02 -7.35 0.02
C ARG A 327 -9.39 -7.35 1.42
N PRO A 328 -9.83 -6.45 2.33
CA PRO A 328 -9.21 -6.31 3.65
C PRO A 328 -9.32 -7.59 4.49
N SER A 329 -10.43 -8.32 4.38
CA SER A 329 -10.63 -9.62 5.07
C SER A 329 -9.57 -10.67 4.72
N ASP A 330 -9.01 -10.62 3.50
CA ASP A 330 -7.95 -11.52 3.07
C ASP A 330 -6.55 -11.01 3.49
N ALA A 331 -6.39 -9.69 3.66
CA ALA A 331 -5.14 -9.06 4.08
C ALA A 331 -4.90 -9.20 5.60
N ILE A 332 -5.94 -9.09 6.43
CA ILE A 332 -5.87 -9.22 7.90
C ILE A 332 -5.07 -10.46 8.33
N PRO A 333 -5.40 -11.70 7.92
CA PRO A 333 -4.68 -12.88 8.39
C PRO A 333 -3.21 -12.90 7.96
N LEU A 334 -2.85 -12.24 6.85
CA LEU A 334 -1.46 -12.11 6.42
C LEU A 334 -0.69 -11.18 7.35
N TYR A 335 -1.21 -9.98 7.62
CA TYR A 335 -0.57 -9.03 8.55
C TYR A 335 -0.44 -9.60 9.96
N GLU A 336 -1.51 -10.22 10.49
CA GLU A 336 -1.45 -10.86 11.80
C GLU A 336 -0.41 -11.99 11.86
N SER A 337 -0.29 -12.79 10.79
CA SER A 337 0.72 -13.85 10.70
C SER A 337 2.13 -13.28 10.68
N LEU A 338 2.39 -12.22 9.92
CA LEU A 338 3.68 -11.54 9.86
C LEU A 338 4.08 -10.97 11.23
N ILE A 339 3.13 -10.32 11.93
CA ILE A 339 3.35 -9.78 13.27
C ILE A 339 3.62 -10.90 14.29
N ARG A 340 2.91 -12.04 14.20
CA ARG A 340 3.18 -13.20 15.08
C ARG A 340 4.57 -13.79 14.87
N GLN A 341 5.05 -13.82 13.63
CA GLN A 341 6.37 -14.37 13.29
C GLN A 341 7.51 -13.44 13.70
N ALA A 342 7.31 -12.13 13.59
CA ALA A 342 8.31 -11.11 13.88
C ALA A 342 7.68 -9.92 14.65
N PRO A 343 7.42 -10.07 15.96
CA PRO A 343 6.71 -9.06 16.76
C PRO A 343 7.37 -7.67 16.78
N GLU A 344 8.68 -7.60 16.59
CA GLU A 344 9.43 -6.35 16.49
C GLU A 344 9.11 -5.54 15.22
N GLN A 345 8.62 -6.19 14.16
CA GLN A 345 8.19 -5.52 12.93
C GLN A 345 6.82 -4.84 13.06
N ALA A 346 6.04 -5.21 14.08
CA ALA A 346 4.76 -4.56 14.40
C ALA A 346 4.93 -3.05 14.60
N THR A 347 6.01 -2.66 15.27
CA THR A 347 6.33 -1.28 15.67
C THR A 347 7.65 -0.80 15.04
N ASN A 348 7.98 -1.28 13.84
CA ASN A 348 9.14 -0.80 13.09
C ASN A 348 9.04 0.76 12.93
N PRO A 349 10.10 1.54 13.16
CA PRO A 349 10.01 3.01 13.13
C PRO A 349 9.75 3.57 11.73
N ASP A 350 10.22 2.89 10.70
CA ASP A 350 10.15 3.35 9.31
C ASP A 350 8.89 2.82 8.63
N ASP A 351 8.53 1.55 8.88
CA ASP A 351 7.47 0.87 8.15
C ASP A 351 6.74 -0.20 9.02
N PRO A 352 5.97 0.23 10.04
CA PRO A 352 5.33 -0.64 11.02
C PRO A 352 4.23 -1.51 10.40
N LEU A 353 4.25 -2.82 10.63
CA LEU A 353 3.18 -3.72 10.17
C LEU A 353 1.82 -3.41 10.80
N ASN A 354 1.80 -2.77 11.98
CA ASN A 354 0.56 -2.36 12.63
C ASN A 354 -0.24 -1.35 11.80
N GLU A 355 0.42 -0.52 10.97
CA GLU A 355 -0.27 0.45 10.13
C GLU A 355 -1.08 -0.25 9.03
N GLY A 356 -0.47 -1.21 8.32
CA GLY A 356 -1.17 -2.01 7.32
C GLY A 356 -2.35 -2.79 7.92
N LEU A 357 -2.16 -3.36 9.12
CA LEU A 357 -3.23 -4.07 9.84
C LEU A 357 -4.34 -3.13 10.33
N PHE A 358 -4.00 -1.92 10.79
CA PHE A 358 -4.97 -0.90 11.19
C PHE A 358 -5.92 -0.57 10.03
N TYR A 359 -5.36 -0.23 8.87
CA TYR A 359 -6.17 0.07 7.69
C TYR A 359 -6.99 -1.13 7.22
N SER A 360 -6.44 -2.35 7.28
CA SER A 360 -7.23 -3.56 6.99
C SER A 360 -8.42 -3.74 7.94
N TYR A 361 -8.25 -3.50 9.25
CA TYR A 361 -9.37 -3.57 10.19
C TYR A 361 -10.41 -2.48 9.92
N THR A 362 -10.00 -1.24 9.65
CA THR A 362 -10.95 -0.14 9.40
C THR A 362 -11.70 -0.33 8.08
N ASP A 363 -11.03 -0.78 7.02
CA ASP A 363 -11.65 -1.07 5.72
C ASP A 363 -12.64 -2.25 5.79
N ALA A 364 -12.40 -3.21 6.69
CA ALA A 364 -13.34 -4.28 7.02
C ALA A 364 -14.41 -3.87 8.06
N GLN A 365 -14.44 -2.60 8.47
CA GLN A 365 -15.27 -2.06 9.56
C GLN A 365 -15.15 -2.86 10.89
N GLN A 366 -13.99 -3.46 11.15
CA GLN A 366 -13.62 -4.09 12.41
C GLN A 366 -13.04 -3.04 13.39
N PHE A 367 -13.82 -1.98 13.65
CA PHE A 367 -13.34 -0.82 14.41
C PHE A 367 -12.88 -1.14 15.83
N ARG A 368 -13.48 -2.16 16.47
CA ARG A 368 -13.05 -2.63 17.80
C ARG A 368 -11.67 -3.27 17.78
N ASP A 369 -11.31 -3.94 16.68
CA ASP A 369 -9.99 -4.55 16.51
C ASP A 369 -8.94 -3.49 16.21
N ALA A 370 -9.28 -2.51 15.36
CA ALA A 370 -8.46 -1.32 15.13
C ALA A 370 -8.19 -0.53 16.42
N ASP A 371 -9.21 -0.33 17.26
CA ASP A 371 -9.11 0.37 18.55
C ASP A 371 -8.17 -0.36 19.53
N ARG A 372 -8.34 -1.69 19.67
CA ARG A 372 -7.45 -2.52 20.49
C ARG A 372 -6.01 -2.50 19.99
N LEU A 373 -5.82 -2.56 18.66
CA LEU A 373 -4.52 -2.49 18.03
C LEU A 373 -3.83 -1.15 18.32
N LEU A 374 -4.51 -0.02 18.10
CA LEU A 374 -3.96 1.31 18.37
C LEU A 374 -3.65 1.51 19.84
N ALA A 375 -4.52 1.08 20.77
CA ALA A 375 -4.27 1.18 22.20
C ALA A 375 -3.01 0.39 22.61
N ALA A 376 -2.86 -0.84 22.10
CA ALA A 376 -1.69 -1.67 22.37
C ALA A 376 -0.41 -1.12 21.72
N TRP A 377 -0.51 -0.52 20.54
CA TRP A 377 0.61 0.11 19.86
C TRP A 377 1.04 1.38 20.61
N ARG A 378 0.12 2.28 20.92
CA ARG A 378 0.37 3.53 21.67
C ARG A 378 1.09 3.27 23.00
N ALA A 379 0.68 2.24 23.73
CA ALA A 379 1.28 1.89 25.02
C ALA A 379 2.77 1.56 24.94
N LYS A 380 3.30 1.26 23.75
CA LYS A 380 4.70 0.92 23.50
C LYS A 380 5.49 2.05 22.84
N GLU A 381 4.85 3.17 22.50
CA GLU A 381 5.44 4.26 21.74
C GLU A 381 5.54 5.52 22.62
N PRO A 382 6.64 5.72 23.36
CA PRO A 382 6.88 6.99 24.07
C PRO A 382 7.07 8.13 23.07
N GLU A 383 6.84 9.37 23.50
CA GLU A 383 7.01 10.58 22.66
C GLU A 383 8.41 10.69 22.05
N GLN A 384 9.43 10.31 22.85
CA GLN A 384 10.82 10.30 22.45
C GLN A 384 11.40 8.90 22.57
N ARG A 385 12.29 8.57 21.63
CA ARG A 385 13.07 7.32 21.62
C ARG A 385 14.55 7.62 21.50
N LEU A 386 15.38 6.63 21.79
CA LEU A 386 16.80 6.72 21.47
C LEU A 386 17.02 6.53 19.97
N ASP A 387 17.98 7.26 19.42
CA ASP A 387 18.49 7.07 18.07
C ASP A 387 19.17 5.69 17.92
N PHE A 388 19.54 5.32 16.69
CA PHE A 388 20.12 3.99 16.43
C PHE A 388 21.45 3.75 17.18
N THR A 389 22.21 4.82 17.48
CA THR A 389 23.46 4.73 18.27
C THR A 389 23.23 4.66 19.78
N ARG A 390 21.99 4.88 20.22
CA ARG A 390 21.59 4.97 21.64
C ARG A 390 22.26 6.11 22.41
N THR A 391 22.64 7.18 21.72
CA THR A 391 23.34 8.33 22.32
C THR A 391 22.47 9.59 22.39
N LEU A 392 21.47 9.72 21.52
CA LEU A 392 20.60 10.89 21.43
C LEU A 392 19.14 10.50 21.59
N ARG A 393 18.35 11.37 22.22
CA ARG A 393 16.89 11.28 22.20
C ARG A 393 16.37 12.02 20.97
N ILE A 394 15.55 11.33 20.19
CA ILE A 394 14.88 11.85 19.00
C ILE A 394 13.37 11.66 19.17
N ASP A 395 12.59 12.44 18.43
CA ASP A 395 11.14 12.25 18.38
C ASP A 395 10.81 10.87 17.81
N ASN A 396 9.78 10.25 18.36
CA ASN A 396 9.36 8.93 17.93
C ASN A 396 8.38 9.03 16.76
N PRO A 397 8.76 8.64 15.52
CA PRO A 397 7.88 8.77 14.36
C PRO A 397 6.56 7.98 14.50
N ASN A 398 6.59 6.86 15.22
CA ASN A 398 5.38 6.07 15.48
C ASN A 398 4.43 6.75 16.46
N TYR A 399 4.92 7.58 17.40
CA TYR A 399 4.05 8.25 18.36
C TYR A 399 3.08 9.18 17.64
N GLN A 400 3.60 10.07 16.79
CA GLN A 400 2.77 10.97 15.99
C GLN A 400 1.80 10.19 15.09
N LYS A 401 2.29 9.16 14.39
CA LYS A 401 1.46 8.31 13.53
C LYS A 401 0.26 7.74 14.27
N VAL A 402 0.47 7.12 15.43
CA VAL A 402 -0.61 6.53 16.23
C VAL A 402 -1.62 7.58 16.70
N LEU A 403 -1.19 8.81 17.03
CA LEU A 403 -2.12 9.90 17.37
C LEU A 403 -3.00 10.31 16.18
N LEU A 404 -2.46 10.33 14.96
CA LEU A 404 -3.24 10.65 13.75
C LEU A 404 -4.23 9.52 13.42
N LEU A 405 -3.81 8.26 13.54
CA LEU A 405 -4.68 7.11 13.33
C LEU A 405 -5.82 7.06 14.37
N ASP A 406 -5.57 7.51 15.61
CA ASP A 406 -6.59 7.63 16.67
C ASP A 406 -7.67 8.68 16.32
N VAL A 407 -7.26 9.81 15.75
CA VAL A 407 -8.18 10.86 15.25
C VAL A 407 -9.02 10.32 14.10
N LEU A 408 -8.39 9.64 13.12
CA LEU A 408 -9.09 9.01 12.00
C LEU A 408 -10.09 7.96 12.49
N LEU A 409 -9.67 7.07 13.40
CA LEU A 409 -10.53 6.06 13.97
C LEU A 409 -11.72 6.69 14.70
N THR A 410 -11.50 7.76 15.46
CA THR A 410 -12.58 8.49 16.14
C THR A 410 -13.60 9.05 15.13
N ALA A 411 -13.13 9.61 14.01
CA ALA A 411 -14.00 10.11 12.94
C ALA A 411 -14.79 8.97 12.27
N TRP A 412 -14.11 7.90 11.86
CA TRP A 412 -14.71 6.75 11.16
C TRP A 412 -15.67 5.94 12.02
N ARG A 413 -15.56 6.02 13.35
CA ARG A 413 -16.52 5.43 14.29
C ARG A 413 -17.77 6.30 14.51
N GLY A 414 -17.90 7.43 13.82
CA GLY A 414 -19.09 8.30 13.86
C GLY A 414 -18.94 9.58 14.67
N ASP A 415 -17.72 9.94 15.11
CA ASP A 415 -17.48 11.13 15.96
C ASP A 415 -16.48 12.12 15.36
N ALA A 416 -16.77 12.60 14.15
CA ALA A 416 -15.94 13.59 13.45
C ALA A 416 -15.82 14.93 14.20
N GLY A 417 -16.83 15.29 15.02
CA GLY A 417 -16.76 16.42 15.96
C GLY A 417 -15.62 16.26 16.98
N LYS A 418 -15.62 15.15 17.73
CA LYS A 418 -14.56 14.84 18.69
C LYS A 418 -13.19 14.67 18.03
N ALA A 419 -13.14 14.05 16.85
CA ALA A 419 -11.91 13.95 16.07
C ALA A 419 -11.35 15.34 15.71
N SER A 420 -12.22 16.28 15.32
CA SER A 420 -11.83 17.68 15.03
C SER A 420 -11.28 18.38 16.28
N GLU A 421 -11.87 18.15 17.46
CA GLU A 421 -11.39 18.71 18.73
C GLU A 421 -10.02 18.13 19.14
N GLN A 422 -9.85 16.81 19.04
CA GLN A 422 -8.57 16.13 19.28
C GLN A 422 -7.48 16.68 18.34
N LEU A 423 -7.80 16.80 17.05
CA LEU A 423 -6.89 17.32 16.04
C LEU A 423 -6.50 18.78 16.32
N ALA A 424 -7.45 19.62 16.74
CA ALA A 424 -7.17 21.00 17.13
C ALA A 424 -6.20 21.07 18.33
N GLY A 425 -6.31 20.13 19.27
CA GLY A 425 -5.37 19.99 20.39
C GLY A 425 -3.93 19.68 19.94
N TYR A 426 -3.76 18.79 18.96
CA TYR A 426 -2.44 18.51 18.37
C TYR A 426 -1.92 19.68 17.54
N GLN A 427 -2.78 20.33 16.77
CA GLN A 427 -2.43 21.49 15.95
C GLN A 427 -2.00 22.70 16.80
N ALA A 428 -2.55 22.86 18.01
CA ALA A 428 -2.10 23.89 18.94
C ALA A 428 -0.65 23.67 19.43
N GLN A 429 -0.20 22.41 19.48
CA GLN A 429 1.17 22.05 19.88
C GLN A 429 2.15 22.10 18.69
N ALA A 430 1.68 21.69 17.51
CA ALA A 430 2.47 21.64 16.27
C ALA A 430 1.78 22.37 15.09
N PRO A 431 1.60 23.70 15.15
CA PRO A 431 0.82 24.44 14.14
C PRO A 431 1.44 24.44 12.74
N ALA A 432 2.74 24.17 12.64
CA ALA A 432 3.48 24.10 11.39
C ALA A 432 3.59 22.66 10.83
N ASP A 433 2.94 21.68 11.45
CA ASP A 433 2.92 20.32 10.92
C ASP A 433 1.96 20.20 9.71
N PRO A 434 2.45 19.88 8.50
CA PRO A 434 1.61 19.83 7.31
C PRO A 434 0.58 18.70 7.33
N TYR A 435 0.85 17.57 8.02
CA TYR A 435 -0.04 16.41 8.03
C TYR A 435 -1.25 16.63 8.93
N LEU A 436 -1.12 17.46 9.97
CA LEU A 436 -2.27 17.91 10.76
C LEU A 436 -3.22 18.77 9.92
N TRP A 437 -2.69 19.63 9.06
CA TRP A 437 -3.50 20.42 8.12
C TRP A 437 -4.16 19.56 7.04
N LEU A 438 -3.44 18.55 6.52
CA LEU A 438 -3.99 17.59 5.58
C LEU A 438 -5.19 16.85 6.18
N LEU A 439 -5.01 16.24 7.36
CA LEU A 439 -6.08 15.54 8.08
C LEU A 439 -7.25 16.46 8.44
N LYS A 440 -6.97 17.73 8.76
CA LYS A 440 -8.00 18.73 9.01
C LYS A 440 -8.84 18.99 7.77
N GLY A 441 -8.20 19.09 6.60
CA GLY A 441 -8.89 19.18 5.32
C GLY A 441 -9.77 17.97 5.05
N ASP A 442 -9.30 16.76 5.35
CA ASP A 442 -10.11 15.53 5.16
C ASP A 442 -11.34 15.55 6.06
N LEU A 443 -11.17 15.84 7.36
CA LEU A 443 -12.29 15.96 8.29
C LEU A 443 -13.26 17.07 7.87
N GLU A 444 -12.78 18.25 7.49
CA GLU A 444 -13.66 19.34 7.06
C GLU A 444 -14.46 18.99 5.81
N ARG A 445 -13.87 18.24 4.87
CA ARG A 445 -14.55 17.74 3.66
C ARG A 445 -15.65 16.74 4.02
N ASP A 446 -15.32 15.78 4.89
CA ASP A 446 -16.25 14.74 5.36
C ASP A 446 -17.40 15.34 6.18
N ARG A 447 -17.15 16.44 6.88
CA ARG A 447 -18.16 17.22 7.62
C ARG A 447 -19.02 18.12 6.75
N GLY A 448 -18.78 18.14 5.44
CA GLY A 448 -19.55 18.91 4.47
C GLY A 448 -19.12 20.37 4.33
N TRP A 449 -17.86 20.69 4.64
CA TRP A 449 -17.28 22.03 4.54
C TRP A 449 -16.14 22.11 3.51
N PRO A 450 -16.42 21.91 2.20
CA PRO A 450 -15.39 21.81 1.17
C PRO A 450 -14.56 23.09 0.99
N ARG A 451 -15.13 24.29 1.17
CA ARG A 451 -14.34 25.55 1.06
C ARG A 451 -13.39 25.68 2.24
N LYS A 452 -13.82 25.30 3.43
CA LYS A 452 -12.96 25.26 4.61
C LYS A 452 -11.82 24.25 4.44
N ALA A 453 -12.15 23.07 3.95
CA ALA A 453 -11.19 22.02 3.63
C ALA A 453 -10.15 22.48 2.59
N GLU A 454 -10.58 23.18 1.53
CA GLU A 454 -9.68 23.74 0.51
C GLU A 454 -8.62 24.66 1.13
N ALA A 455 -9.01 25.53 2.07
CA ALA A 455 -8.07 26.38 2.80
C ALA A 455 -7.09 25.57 3.66
N SER A 456 -7.55 24.51 4.33
CA SER A 456 -6.70 23.59 5.10
C SER A 456 -5.69 22.86 4.20
N TYR A 457 -6.10 22.39 3.01
CA TYR A 457 -5.19 21.79 2.04
C TYR A 457 -4.16 22.77 1.48
N GLN A 458 -4.56 24.01 1.19
CA GLN A 458 -3.63 25.06 0.76
C GLN A 458 -2.57 25.33 1.84
N GLN A 459 -2.97 25.34 3.12
CA GLN A 459 -2.04 25.50 4.23
C GLN A 459 -1.09 24.29 4.36
N ALA A 460 -1.61 23.07 4.20
CA ALA A 460 -0.79 21.86 4.17
C ALA A 460 0.24 21.93 3.04
N GLU A 461 -0.18 22.29 1.82
CA GLU A 461 0.69 22.37 0.65
C GLU A 461 1.84 23.38 0.84
N GLN A 462 1.56 24.54 1.44
CA GLN A 462 2.57 25.57 1.71
C GLN A 462 3.65 25.10 2.70
N LEU A 463 3.26 24.25 3.66
CA LEU A 463 4.16 23.70 4.68
C LEU A 463 4.91 22.43 4.19
N MET A 464 4.41 21.77 3.15
CA MET A 464 5.02 20.56 2.60
C MET A 464 6.21 20.83 1.66
N PRO A 465 7.26 20.00 1.70
CA PRO A 465 8.29 19.96 0.67
C PRO A 465 7.68 19.70 -0.72
N PRO A 466 8.22 20.28 -1.81
CA PRO A 466 7.65 20.14 -3.16
C PRO A 466 7.31 18.70 -3.59
N ALA A 467 8.15 17.73 -3.20
CA ALA A 467 7.99 16.32 -3.55
C ALA A 467 6.82 15.61 -2.84
N GLN A 468 6.23 16.20 -1.79
CA GLN A 468 5.20 15.58 -0.95
C GLN A 468 3.83 16.27 -1.06
N ARG A 469 3.71 17.28 -1.93
CA ARG A 469 2.50 18.11 -2.05
C ARG A 469 1.31 17.42 -2.72
N ASP A 470 1.50 16.27 -3.36
CA ASP A 470 0.47 15.56 -4.12
C ASP A 470 -0.78 15.30 -3.27
N ALA A 471 -0.63 14.85 -2.03
CA ALA A 471 -1.76 14.56 -1.15
C ALA A 471 -2.62 15.81 -0.87
N ALA A 472 -1.99 16.94 -0.56
CA ALA A 472 -2.69 18.20 -0.33
C ALA A 472 -3.35 18.73 -1.62
N ARG A 473 -2.67 18.65 -2.77
CA ARG A 473 -3.23 19.04 -4.06
C ARG A 473 -4.45 18.20 -4.43
N HIS A 474 -4.35 16.87 -4.30
CA HIS A 474 -5.47 15.96 -4.56
C HIS A 474 -6.67 16.27 -3.66
N GLY A 475 -6.43 16.52 -2.36
CA GLY A 475 -7.46 16.95 -1.41
C GLY A 475 -8.15 18.25 -1.83
N GLY A 476 -7.38 19.25 -2.25
CA GLY A 476 -7.90 20.52 -2.78
C GLY A 476 -8.79 20.32 -4.01
N LEU A 477 -8.33 19.53 -5.00
CA LEU A 477 -9.10 19.23 -6.21
C LEU A 477 -10.41 18.48 -5.91
N LEU A 478 -10.41 17.56 -4.93
CA LEU A 478 -11.63 16.91 -4.47
C LEU A 478 -12.60 17.89 -3.80
N SER A 479 -12.10 18.81 -2.98
CA SER A 479 -12.91 19.89 -2.40
C SER A 479 -13.54 20.78 -3.47
N GLU A 480 -12.79 21.13 -4.53
CA GLU A 480 -13.30 21.88 -5.68
C GLU A 480 -14.42 21.13 -6.41
N LEU A 481 -14.25 19.83 -6.67
CA LEU A 481 -15.30 19.00 -7.26
C LEU A 481 -16.55 18.92 -6.38
N GLN A 482 -16.39 18.72 -5.07
CA GLN A 482 -17.51 18.60 -4.13
C GLN A 482 -18.34 19.88 -4.03
N ARG A 483 -17.71 21.07 -4.13
CA ARG A 483 -18.44 22.36 -4.21
C ARG A 483 -18.95 22.69 -5.61
N GLY A 484 -18.74 21.80 -6.58
CA GLY A 484 -19.20 21.96 -7.95
C GLY A 484 -18.36 22.89 -8.81
N GLN A 485 -17.10 23.19 -8.46
CA GLN A 485 -16.16 23.88 -9.36
C GLN A 485 -15.52 22.85 -10.28
N TRP A 486 -16.11 22.63 -11.45
CA TRP A 486 -15.61 21.64 -12.41
C TRP A 486 -14.68 22.25 -13.44
N ARG A 487 -15.05 23.43 -13.95
CA ARG A 487 -14.32 24.13 -14.99
C ARG A 487 -12.91 24.47 -14.50
N GLY A 488 -11.89 23.98 -15.19
CA GLY A 488 -10.48 24.11 -14.79
C GLY A 488 -10.02 22.94 -13.92
N THR A 489 -10.77 22.61 -12.86
CA THR A 489 -10.49 21.50 -11.94
C THR A 489 -10.38 20.16 -12.68
N THR A 490 -11.28 19.83 -13.61
CA THR A 490 -11.18 18.56 -14.34
C THR A 490 -9.93 18.44 -15.20
N THR A 491 -9.42 19.57 -15.72
CA THR A 491 -8.18 19.60 -16.50
C THR A 491 -6.97 19.37 -15.59
N GLN A 492 -6.98 19.98 -14.41
CA GLN A 492 -5.95 19.76 -13.39
C GLN A 492 -5.95 18.31 -12.91
N ILE A 493 -7.13 17.73 -12.64
CA ILE A 493 -7.26 16.32 -12.26
C ILE A 493 -6.71 15.39 -13.35
N ALA A 494 -7.04 15.64 -14.62
CA ALA A 494 -6.52 14.83 -15.72
C ALA A 494 -4.99 14.90 -15.81
N ALA A 495 -4.39 16.07 -15.56
CA ALA A 495 -2.94 16.25 -15.51
C ALA A 495 -2.33 15.51 -14.31
N GLU A 496 -2.88 15.69 -13.11
CA GLU A 496 -2.41 15.02 -11.89
C GLU A 496 -2.48 13.50 -12.01
N ILE A 497 -3.58 12.94 -12.52
CA ILE A 497 -3.68 11.48 -12.72
C ILE A 497 -2.59 10.95 -13.68
N ALA A 498 -2.21 11.75 -14.68
CA ALA A 498 -1.21 11.37 -15.67
C ALA A 498 0.24 11.51 -15.16
N THR A 499 0.51 12.46 -14.27
CA THR A 499 1.89 12.81 -13.84
C THR A 499 2.20 12.51 -12.39
N ALA A 500 1.21 12.48 -11.50
CA ALA A 500 1.39 12.25 -10.08
C ALA A 500 1.81 10.81 -9.80
N ARG A 501 2.59 10.67 -8.73
CA ARG A 501 3.08 9.37 -8.29
C ARG A 501 1.93 8.43 -7.90
N PRO A 502 2.07 7.11 -8.12
CA PRO A 502 1.17 6.11 -7.53
C PRO A 502 1.01 6.35 -6.03
N SER A 503 -0.22 6.61 -5.60
CA SER A 503 -0.56 6.88 -4.20
C SER A 503 -2.04 6.63 -3.92
N PRO A 504 -2.43 6.36 -2.67
CA PRO A 504 -3.84 6.23 -2.28
C PRO A 504 -4.69 7.45 -2.66
N THR A 505 -4.16 8.67 -2.47
CA THR A 505 -4.89 9.92 -2.77
C THR A 505 -5.08 10.12 -4.27
N ARG A 506 -4.12 9.72 -5.12
CA ARG A 506 -4.29 9.74 -6.58
C ARG A 506 -5.38 8.77 -7.04
N ASP A 507 -5.38 7.56 -6.48
CA ASP A 507 -6.39 6.54 -6.83
C ASP A 507 -7.79 6.95 -6.35
N GLN A 508 -7.90 7.59 -5.18
CA GLN A 508 -9.12 8.23 -4.72
C GLN A 508 -9.57 9.35 -5.67
N LEU A 509 -8.66 10.25 -6.05
CA LEU A 509 -8.95 11.34 -6.99
C LEU A 509 -9.51 10.81 -8.32
N ALA A 510 -8.84 9.81 -8.91
CA ALA A 510 -9.28 9.17 -10.15
C ALA A 510 -10.64 8.50 -10.01
N ARG A 511 -10.86 7.80 -8.89
CA ARG A 511 -12.11 7.09 -8.61
C ARG A 511 -13.28 8.06 -8.43
N GLU A 512 -13.17 9.04 -7.54
CA GLU A 512 -14.24 10.00 -7.27
C GLU A 512 -14.54 10.88 -8.49
N TRP A 513 -13.51 11.30 -9.24
CA TRP A 513 -13.72 12.03 -10.49
C TRP A 513 -14.52 11.21 -11.52
N ARG A 514 -14.25 9.90 -11.62
CA ARG A 514 -15.01 9.00 -12.50
C ARG A 514 -16.43 8.78 -11.97
N GLU A 515 -16.60 8.52 -10.68
CA GLU A 515 -17.89 8.29 -10.02
C GLU A 515 -18.83 9.51 -10.17
N LEU A 516 -18.33 10.73 -9.97
CA LEU A 516 -19.10 11.96 -10.10
C LEU A 516 -19.47 12.33 -11.55
N ARG A 517 -18.75 11.79 -12.54
CA ARG A 517 -19.02 12.03 -13.98
C ARG A 517 -19.91 10.99 -14.62
N ALA A 518 -20.09 9.84 -13.98
CA ALA A 518 -20.82 8.72 -14.52
C ALA A 518 -22.26 9.13 -14.89
N PRO A 519 -22.80 8.64 -16.03
CA PRO A 519 -24.24 8.66 -16.22
C PRO A 519 -24.91 7.84 -15.12
N GLN A 520 -26.12 8.22 -14.76
CA GLN A 520 -26.86 7.62 -13.65
C GLN A 520 -28.31 7.40 -14.06
N ILE A 521 -28.88 6.27 -13.65
CA ILE A 521 -30.32 6.07 -13.60
C ILE A 521 -30.75 5.94 -12.14
N SER A 522 -31.80 6.65 -11.75
CA SER A 522 -32.46 6.47 -10.46
C SER A 522 -33.95 6.28 -10.67
N SER A 523 -34.56 5.38 -9.89
CA SER A 523 -35.99 5.16 -9.90
C SER A 523 -36.52 5.10 -8.49
N THR A 524 -37.69 5.70 -8.28
CA THR A 524 -38.46 5.57 -7.04
C THR A 524 -39.86 5.09 -7.39
N VAL A 525 -40.40 4.15 -6.63
CA VAL A 525 -41.76 3.65 -6.72
C VAL A 525 -42.36 3.67 -5.33
N ALA A 526 -43.54 4.23 -5.19
CA ALA A 526 -44.32 4.21 -3.96
C ALA A 526 -45.74 3.73 -4.28
N ARG A 527 -46.28 2.88 -3.41
CA ARG A 527 -47.69 2.48 -3.42
C ARG A 527 -48.26 2.72 -2.03
N SER A 528 -49.43 3.34 -1.95
CA SER A 528 -50.18 3.55 -0.71
C SER A 528 -51.60 3.03 -0.86
N GLU A 529 -52.15 2.52 0.24
CA GLU A 529 -53.54 2.14 0.38
C GLU A 529 -54.08 2.71 1.69
N GLY A 530 -55.02 3.65 1.56
CA GLY A 530 -55.69 4.30 2.69
C GLY A 530 -56.91 3.51 3.15
N GLU A 531 -57.02 3.31 4.47
CA GLU A 531 -58.19 2.72 5.15
C GLU A 531 -58.88 3.80 6.00
N GLY A 532 -60.17 4.07 5.78
CA GLY A 532 -60.92 5.09 6.51
C GLY A 532 -62.35 5.30 5.98
N SER A 533 -63.16 6.11 6.67
CA SER A 533 -64.54 6.46 6.26
C SER A 533 -64.64 7.78 5.48
N GLY A 534 -63.51 8.40 5.12
CA GLY A 534 -63.42 9.67 4.39
C GLY A 534 -63.44 9.50 2.87
N THR A 535 -63.77 10.57 2.14
CA THR A 535 -63.77 10.64 0.66
C THR A 535 -62.36 10.72 0.04
N GLN A 536 -61.32 10.57 0.86
CA GLN A 536 -59.91 10.69 0.49
C GLN A 536 -59.18 9.34 0.52
N ALA A 537 -59.77 8.31 1.14
CA ALA A 537 -59.25 6.95 1.15
C ALA A 537 -59.10 6.41 -0.29
N SER A 538 -57.86 6.27 -0.74
CA SER A 538 -57.50 5.93 -2.11
C SER A 538 -56.46 4.81 -2.17
N ARG A 539 -56.39 4.13 -3.32
CA ARG A 539 -55.24 3.29 -3.68
C ARG A 539 -54.40 4.06 -4.67
N GLU A 540 -53.18 4.41 -4.28
CA GLU A 540 -52.31 5.23 -5.10
C GLU A 540 -51.01 4.49 -5.41
N TRP A 541 -50.48 4.76 -6.59
CA TRP A 541 -49.08 4.46 -6.86
C TRP A 541 -48.45 5.59 -7.68
N ARG A 542 -47.20 5.89 -7.35
CA ARG A 542 -46.37 6.85 -8.07
C ARG A 542 -45.04 6.21 -8.39
N TYR A 543 -44.57 6.43 -9.60
CA TYR A 543 -43.20 6.10 -9.97
C TYR A 543 -42.52 7.29 -10.61
N GLU A 544 -41.21 7.33 -10.43
CA GLU A 544 -40.34 8.31 -11.04
C GLU A 544 -39.09 7.59 -11.53
N VAL A 545 -38.68 7.86 -12.76
CA VAL A 545 -37.42 7.42 -13.35
C VAL A 545 -36.67 8.64 -13.85
N LEU A 546 -35.47 8.87 -13.34
CA LEU A 546 -34.57 9.93 -13.77
C LEU A 546 -33.34 9.30 -14.40
N LEU A 547 -33.08 9.66 -15.66
CA LEU A 547 -31.87 9.33 -16.40
C LEU A 547 -31.02 10.57 -16.54
N GLU A 548 -29.81 10.54 -16.01
CA GLU A 548 -28.84 11.63 -16.10
C GLU A 548 -27.67 11.20 -16.97
N GLY A 549 -27.35 12.00 -17.98
CA GLY A 549 -26.19 11.78 -18.83
C GLY A 549 -24.86 12.04 -18.10
N PRO A 550 -23.73 11.67 -18.71
CA PRO A 550 -22.42 11.92 -18.10
C PRO A 550 -22.14 13.42 -17.99
N ARG A 551 -21.41 13.82 -16.94
CA ARG A 551 -20.97 15.22 -16.79
C ARG A 551 -19.81 15.53 -17.74
N ASN A 552 -19.92 16.66 -18.43
CA ASN A 552 -18.84 17.22 -19.24
C ASN A 552 -17.75 17.85 -18.37
N GLN A 553 -16.70 18.42 -18.98
CA GLN A 553 -15.58 19.04 -18.27
C GLN A 553 -15.97 20.24 -17.41
N ASN A 554 -17.10 20.89 -17.71
CA ASN A 554 -17.63 21.99 -16.91
C ASN A 554 -18.63 21.52 -15.85
N GLY A 555 -18.86 20.21 -15.72
CA GLY A 555 -19.81 19.64 -14.77
C GLY A 555 -21.26 19.69 -15.24
N SER A 556 -21.56 20.07 -16.48
CA SER A 556 -22.93 20.12 -17.00
C SER A 556 -23.35 18.81 -17.65
N ARG A 557 -24.66 18.50 -17.68
CA ARG A 557 -25.19 17.23 -18.22
C ARG A 557 -26.63 17.33 -18.74
N PRO A 558 -27.01 16.54 -19.76
CA PRO A 558 -28.42 16.34 -20.10
C PRO A 558 -29.11 15.40 -19.11
N PHE A 559 -30.43 15.48 -19.01
CA PHE A 559 -31.24 14.51 -18.27
C PHE A 559 -32.61 14.30 -18.92
N ALA A 560 -33.25 13.19 -18.60
CA ALA A 560 -34.63 12.90 -18.94
C ALA A 560 -35.33 12.27 -17.73
N GLN A 561 -36.58 12.63 -17.49
CA GLN A 561 -37.36 12.17 -16.36
C GLN A 561 -38.74 11.71 -16.82
N ARG A 562 -39.20 10.59 -16.29
CA ARG A 562 -40.56 10.08 -16.44
C ARG A 562 -41.19 9.96 -15.06
N ILE A 563 -42.31 10.63 -14.86
CA ILE A 563 -43.15 10.49 -13.67
C ILE A 563 -44.45 9.85 -14.12
N GLY A 564 -44.98 8.91 -13.35
CA GLY A 564 -46.34 8.43 -13.53
C GLY A 564 -47.04 8.26 -12.21
N GLN A 565 -48.35 8.49 -12.25
CA GLN A 565 -49.23 8.53 -11.10
C GLN A 565 -50.52 7.80 -11.42
N TYR A 566 -51.07 7.24 -10.37
CA TYR A 566 -52.35 6.58 -10.37
C TYR A 566 -53.01 6.74 -9.02
N GLY A 567 -54.33 6.87 -9.05
CA GLY A 567 -55.17 6.85 -7.88
C GLY A 567 -56.52 6.24 -8.20
N GLU A 568 -56.99 5.35 -7.35
CA GLU A 568 -58.36 4.85 -7.36
C GLU A 568 -59.18 5.62 -6.31
N PHE A 569 -60.19 6.37 -6.75
CA PHE A 569 -61.06 7.19 -5.89
C PHE A 569 -62.52 6.83 -6.20
N GLU A 570 -63.33 6.43 -5.20
CA GLU A 570 -64.75 6.06 -5.39
C GLU A 570 -64.98 5.06 -6.55
N ASP A 571 -64.11 4.04 -6.65
CA ASP A 571 -64.07 3.03 -7.73
C ASP A 571 -63.71 3.57 -9.14
N GLU A 572 -63.25 4.83 -9.26
CA GLU A 572 -62.73 5.43 -10.49
C GLU A 572 -61.20 5.42 -10.52
N ALA A 573 -60.62 4.86 -11.59
CA ALA A 573 -59.17 4.76 -11.77
C ALA A 573 -58.59 5.92 -12.59
N LEU A 574 -57.89 6.85 -11.92
CA LEU A 574 -57.28 8.04 -12.50
C LEU A 574 -55.79 7.80 -12.79
N HIS A 575 -55.29 8.33 -13.92
CA HIS A 575 -53.91 8.16 -14.35
C HIS A 575 -53.36 9.46 -14.92
N ALA A 576 -52.13 9.82 -14.54
CA ALA A 576 -51.39 10.92 -15.16
C ALA A 576 -49.93 10.51 -15.33
N ALA A 577 -49.27 11.02 -16.36
CA ALA A 577 -47.83 10.82 -16.49
C ALA A 577 -47.18 12.00 -17.18
N TYR A 578 -45.88 12.17 -16.93
CA TYR A 578 -45.12 13.33 -17.36
C TYR A 578 -43.77 12.87 -17.89
N THR A 579 -43.43 13.28 -19.11
CA THR A 579 -42.10 13.05 -19.66
C THR A 579 -41.44 14.39 -19.92
N ILE A 580 -40.34 14.67 -19.23
CA ILE A 580 -39.53 15.87 -19.46
C ILE A 580 -38.11 15.50 -19.86
N ALA A 581 -37.50 16.33 -20.69
CA ALA A 581 -36.09 16.27 -21.00
C ALA A 581 -35.49 17.65 -20.85
N GLY A 582 -34.24 17.70 -20.37
CA GLY A 582 -33.63 18.94 -19.99
C GLY A 582 -32.12 18.89 -19.94
N TYR A 583 -31.57 20.01 -19.49
CA TYR A 583 -30.15 20.17 -19.32
C TYR A 583 -29.86 20.88 -18.00
N GLU A 584 -28.84 20.39 -17.32
CA GLU A 584 -28.27 20.97 -16.10
C GLU A 584 -26.99 21.71 -16.47
N TRP A 585 -27.01 23.03 -16.41
CA TRP A 585 -25.82 23.88 -16.53
C TRP A 585 -25.19 24.05 -15.16
N ASN A 586 -23.96 23.60 -15.02
CA ASN A 586 -23.12 23.99 -13.90
C ASN A 586 -22.50 25.37 -14.19
N LEU A 587 -22.91 26.36 -13.38
CA LEU A 587 -22.50 27.75 -13.44
C LEU A 587 -21.84 28.15 -12.11
N HIS A 588 -21.01 27.26 -11.55
CA HIS A 588 -20.40 27.37 -10.22
C HIS A 588 -20.18 28.83 -9.75
N PRO A 589 -20.71 29.23 -8.58
CA PRO A 589 -21.32 28.41 -7.52
C PRO A 589 -22.82 28.12 -7.69
N ALA A 590 -23.37 28.31 -8.89
CA ALA A 590 -24.76 28.02 -9.21
C ALA A 590 -24.93 26.77 -10.08
N THR A 591 -26.12 26.18 -10.05
CA THR A 591 -26.57 25.19 -11.02
C THR A 591 -27.95 25.60 -11.52
N LEU A 592 -28.13 25.63 -12.84
CA LEU A 592 -29.39 25.92 -13.50
C LEU A 592 -29.89 24.65 -14.20
N ARG A 593 -31.09 24.17 -13.87
CA ARG A 593 -31.77 23.10 -14.59
C ARG A 593 -32.92 23.69 -15.37
N LEU A 594 -32.95 23.46 -16.69
CA LEU A 594 -34.13 23.75 -17.51
C LEU A 594 -34.58 22.45 -18.16
N ALA A 595 -35.88 22.19 -18.14
CA ALA A 595 -36.49 21.08 -18.83
C ALA A 595 -37.84 21.48 -19.41
N ALA A 596 -38.23 20.78 -20.46
CA ALA A 596 -39.55 20.88 -21.05
C ALA A 596 -40.03 19.50 -21.47
N GLY A 597 -41.34 19.36 -21.60
CA GLY A 597 -41.95 18.07 -21.90
C GLY A 597 -43.43 18.14 -22.11
N GLN A 598 -44.06 16.96 -22.04
CA GLN A 598 -45.49 16.78 -22.24
C GLN A 598 -46.04 15.82 -21.20
N GLY A 599 -47.27 16.08 -20.76
CA GLY A 599 -48.09 15.14 -20.03
C GLY A 599 -48.60 14.01 -20.93
N ALA A 600 -49.13 12.96 -20.31
CA ALA A 600 -50.03 12.01 -20.94
C ALA A 600 -51.17 11.62 -19.96
N GLN A 601 -52.20 10.97 -20.50
CA GLN A 601 -53.42 10.57 -19.78
C GLN A 601 -54.24 11.79 -19.30
N LEU A 602 -54.51 11.95 -18.00
CA LEU A 602 -55.31 13.09 -17.50
C LEU A 602 -54.63 14.46 -17.66
N ASN A 603 -53.34 14.48 -17.98
CA ASN A 603 -52.61 15.69 -18.30
C ASN A 603 -52.06 15.54 -19.72
N GLU A 604 -52.61 16.25 -20.71
CA GLU A 604 -52.11 16.21 -22.10
C GLU A 604 -51.40 17.50 -22.50
N ASP A 605 -51.02 18.31 -21.52
CA ASP A 605 -50.52 19.66 -21.72
C ASP A 605 -48.99 19.73 -21.74
N PHE A 606 -48.47 20.87 -22.19
CA PHE A 606 -47.04 21.19 -22.15
C PHE A 606 -46.58 21.38 -20.69
N LEU A 607 -45.35 20.97 -20.40
CA LEU A 607 -44.70 21.20 -19.11
C LEU A 607 -43.36 21.89 -19.29
N ALA A 608 -43.00 22.75 -18.35
CA ALA A 608 -41.66 23.31 -18.25
C ALA A 608 -41.21 23.42 -16.79
N LEU A 609 -39.92 23.19 -16.55
CA LEU A 609 -39.28 23.36 -15.25
C LEU A 609 -38.06 24.26 -15.42
N ALA A 610 -37.91 25.22 -14.52
CA ALA A 610 -36.68 25.95 -14.29
C ALA A 610 -36.30 25.89 -12.81
N GLU A 611 -35.08 25.45 -12.49
CA GLU A 611 -34.56 25.42 -11.13
C GLU A 611 -33.18 26.06 -11.07
N LEU A 612 -33.00 27.03 -10.16
CA LEU A 612 -31.72 27.63 -9.83
C LEU A 612 -31.33 27.23 -8.41
N ARG A 613 -30.22 26.52 -8.28
CA ARG A 613 -29.57 26.22 -7.00
C ARG A 613 -28.30 27.05 -6.87
N TYR A 614 -28.13 27.74 -5.74
CA TYR A 614 -26.97 28.60 -5.47
C TYR A 614 -26.34 28.24 -4.12
N ALA A 615 -25.07 27.82 -4.14
CA ALA A 615 -24.32 27.50 -2.93
C ALA A 615 -23.65 28.77 -2.38
N VAL A 616 -24.30 29.45 -1.43
CA VAL A 616 -23.81 30.71 -0.82
C VAL A 616 -22.52 30.46 -0.03
N SER A 617 -22.51 29.39 0.78
CA SER A 617 -21.36 28.99 1.60
C SER A 617 -21.34 27.47 1.78
N ASP A 618 -20.47 26.96 2.64
CA ASP A 618 -20.49 25.54 3.03
C ASP A 618 -21.72 25.18 3.88
N HIS A 619 -22.34 26.19 4.47
CA HIS A 619 -23.49 26.03 5.36
C HIS A 619 -24.80 26.36 4.68
N LEU A 620 -24.84 27.32 3.76
CA LEU A 620 -26.11 27.85 3.22
C LEU A 620 -26.23 27.57 1.72
N THR A 621 -27.34 26.95 1.33
CA THR A 621 -27.75 26.78 -0.07
C THR A 621 -29.14 27.37 -0.28
N THR A 622 -29.34 28.05 -1.40
CA THR A 622 -30.63 28.59 -1.81
C THR A 622 -31.10 27.88 -3.07
N THR A 623 -32.38 27.49 -3.10
CA THR A 623 -33.02 26.88 -4.29
C THR A 623 -34.24 27.71 -4.68
N LEU A 624 -34.34 28.05 -5.96
CA LEU A 624 -35.52 28.71 -6.54
C LEU A 624 -36.04 27.83 -7.68
N GLY A 625 -37.34 27.60 -7.74
CA GLY A 625 -37.95 26.73 -8.75
C GLY A 625 -39.24 27.29 -9.30
N VAL A 626 -39.44 27.09 -10.60
CA VAL A 626 -40.67 27.39 -11.33
C VAL A 626 -41.04 26.16 -12.14
N GLU A 627 -42.28 25.72 -12.03
CA GLU A 627 -42.87 24.61 -12.77
C GLU A 627 -44.15 25.11 -13.43
N ILE A 628 -44.19 25.03 -14.75
CA ILE A 628 -45.41 25.24 -15.53
C ILE A 628 -46.06 23.88 -15.71
N ASN A 629 -47.34 23.79 -15.36
CA ASN A 629 -48.12 22.55 -15.34
C ASN A 629 -47.42 21.49 -14.46
N THR A 630 -47.32 21.74 -13.15
CA THR A 630 -46.57 20.92 -12.19
C THR A 630 -47.08 19.47 -12.18
N PRO A 631 -46.16 18.48 -12.14
CA PRO A 631 -46.54 17.08 -12.02
C PRO A 631 -47.19 16.75 -10.68
N ASP A 632 -47.20 17.64 -9.70
CA ASP A 632 -47.80 17.42 -8.39
C ASP A 632 -49.24 17.99 -8.28
N THR A 633 -49.88 18.24 -9.42
CA THR A 633 -51.31 18.57 -9.48
C THR A 633 -52.12 17.32 -9.07
N PRO A 634 -53.08 17.42 -8.14
CA PRO A 634 -53.88 16.27 -7.71
C PRO A 634 -54.65 15.61 -8.87
N LEU A 635 -54.69 14.28 -8.92
CA LEU A 635 -55.35 13.53 -10.00
C LEU A 635 -56.84 13.91 -10.20
N ARG A 636 -57.56 14.18 -9.10
CA ARG A 636 -58.97 14.65 -9.18
C ARG A 636 -59.11 16.06 -9.75
N ALA A 637 -58.11 16.93 -9.54
CA ALA A 637 -58.07 18.25 -10.18
C ALA A 637 -57.87 18.11 -11.70
N LEU A 638 -56.92 17.24 -12.11
CA LEU A 638 -56.67 16.95 -13.53
C LEU A 638 -57.89 16.33 -14.23
N ARG A 639 -58.61 15.43 -13.54
CA ARG A 639 -59.88 14.86 -14.04
C ARG A 639 -60.89 15.96 -14.36
N ASP A 640 -60.92 17.02 -13.57
CA ASP A 640 -61.82 18.16 -13.75
C ASP A 640 -61.27 19.21 -14.72
N GLY A 641 -60.14 18.94 -15.40
CA GLY A 641 -59.51 19.82 -16.36
C GLY A 641 -58.73 20.99 -15.73
N VAL A 642 -58.33 20.86 -14.46
CA VAL A 642 -57.60 21.87 -13.71
C VAL A 642 -56.12 21.49 -13.66
N ASN A 643 -55.26 22.28 -14.30
CA ASN A 643 -53.80 22.18 -14.12
C ASN A 643 -53.34 23.21 -13.07
N ALA A 644 -52.05 23.15 -12.72
CA ALA A 644 -51.46 24.12 -11.80
C ALA A 644 -50.03 24.49 -12.16
N ASP A 645 -49.67 25.75 -11.93
CA ASP A 645 -48.30 26.24 -11.99
C ASP A 645 -47.73 26.39 -10.58
N ARG A 646 -46.44 26.11 -10.39
CA ARG A 646 -45.80 26.16 -9.07
C ARG A 646 -44.55 27.01 -9.05
N TYR A 647 -44.44 27.81 -7.99
CA TYR A 647 -43.27 28.62 -7.67
C TYR A 647 -42.77 28.24 -6.27
N ARG A 648 -41.48 27.98 -6.11
CA ARG A 648 -40.87 27.63 -4.81
C ARG A 648 -39.57 28.39 -4.55
N GLY A 649 -39.31 28.64 -3.27
CA GLY A 649 -38.02 29.12 -2.78
C GLY A 649 -37.65 28.39 -1.49
N GLU A 650 -36.40 27.95 -1.37
CA GLU A 650 -35.90 27.20 -0.21
C GLU A 650 -34.54 27.73 0.24
N LEU A 651 -34.35 27.81 1.55
CA LEU A 651 -33.07 28.05 2.21
C LEU A 651 -32.70 26.83 3.05
N ALA A 652 -31.65 26.11 2.62
CA ALA A 652 -31.11 24.96 3.32
C ALA A 652 -29.85 25.36 4.11
N TYR A 653 -29.82 25.00 5.39
CA TYR A 653 -28.69 25.18 6.29
C TYR A 653 -28.11 23.83 6.74
N ARG A 654 -26.83 23.60 6.47
CA ARG A 654 -26.04 22.50 7.03
C ARG A 654 -25.14 23.04 8.14
N ARG A 655 -25.28 22.52 9.35
CA ARG A 655 -24.29 22.76 10.41
C ARG A 655 -23.04 21.95 10.12
N ASP A 656 -23.18 20.64 9.99
CA ASP A 656 -22.11 19.65 9.88
C ASP A 656 -22.66 18.28 9.39
N GLU A 657 -21.86 17.21 9.47
CA GLU A 657 -22.27 15.84 9.11
C GLU A 657 -23.46 15.31 9.91
N ARG A 658 -23.73 15.88 11.08
CA ARG A 658 -24.80 15.44 11.98
C ARG A 658 -26.06 16.26 11.88
N GLY A 659 -26.05 17.45 11.29
CA GLY A 659 -27.17 18.39 11.42
C GLY A 659 -27.39 19.24 10.19
N ALA A 660 -28.58 19.12 9.61
CA ALA A 660 -29.01 19.97 8.50
C ALA A 660 -30.52 20.16 8.53
N GLY A 661 -30.99 21.25 7.92
CA GLY A 661 -32.41 21.53 7.76
C GLY A 661 -32.66 22.54 6.67
N ALA A 662 -33.93 22.76 6.36
CA ALA A 662 -34.33 23.76 5.39
C ALA A 662 -35.63 24.44 5.81
N VAL A 663 -35.83 25.66 5.30
CA VAL A 663 -37.11 26.38 5.34
C VAL A 663 -37.44 26.78 3.92
N GLY A 664 -38.66 26.47 3.48
CA GLY A 664 -39.13 26.74 2.14
C GLY A 664 -40.51 27.39 2.11
N VAL A 665 -40.75 28.14 1.05
CA VAL A 665 -42.03 28.73 0.69
C VAL A 665 -42.45 28.23 -0.69
N MET A 666 -43.74 28.06 -0.89
CA MET A 666 -44.32 27.56 -2.13
C MET A 666 -45.63 28.30 -2.43
N ALA A 667 -45.85 28.61 -3.70
CA ALA A 667 -47.14 29.04 -4.24
C ALA A 667 -47.50 28.12 -5.40
N THR A 668 -48.69 27.53 -5.38
CA THR A 668 -49.25 26.73 -6.48
C THR A 668 -50.55 27.38 -6.93
N ASP A 669 -50.57 27.83 -8.18
CA ASP A 669 -51.67 28.56 -8.81
C ASP A 669 -52.44 27.59 -9.70
N PHE A 670 -53.68 27.27 -9.33
CA PHE A 670 -54.54 26.33 -10.05
C PHE A 670 -55.46 27.09 -11.03
N ASP A 671 -55.75 26.47 -12.18
CA ASP A 671 -56.61 27.06 -13.20
C ASP A 671 -58.07 27.30 -12.74
N ASP A 672 -58.51 26.65 -11.65
CA ASP A 672 -59.82 26.83 -11.01
C ASP A 672 -59.90 28.11 -10.16
N GLY A 673 -58.81 28.87 -10.05
CA GLY A 673 -58.71 30.09 -9.27
C GLY A 673 -58.21 29.88 -7.84
N ASN A 674 -57.83 28.67 -7.46
CA ASN A 674 -57.21 28.42 -6.16
C ASN A 674 -55.73 28.81 -6.15
N LEU A 675 -55.33 29.71 -5.25
CA LEU A 675 -53.93 29.95 -4.95
C LEU A 675 -53.53 29.27 -3.63
N ARG A 676 -52.81 28.15 -3.73
CA ARG A 676 -52.22 27.46 -2.58
C ARG A 676 -50.89 28.07 -2.19
N GLN A 677 -50.82 28.67 -1.01
CA GLN A 677 -49.59 29.22 -0.43
C GLN A 677 -49.16 28.36 0.75
N ALA A 678 -47.92 27.87 0.76
CA ALA A 678 -47.40 27.03 1.83
C ALA A 678 -46.02 27.50 2.32
N ILE A 679 -45.77 27.28 3.60
CA ILE A 679 -44.46 27.34 4.22
C ILE A 679 -44.18 25.99 4.85
N TYR A 680 -42.95 25.51 4.72
CA TYR A 680 -42.51 24.28 5.37
C TYR A 680 -41.09 24.44 5.90
N GLY A 681 -40.72 23.59 6.84
CA GLY A 681 -39.36 23.46 7.27
C GLY A 681 -39.12 22.16 8.00
N TYR A 682 -37.86 21.73 7.99
CA TYR A 682 -37.42 20.55 8.71
C TYR A 682 -36.01 20.74 9.27
N TRP A 683 -35.71 19.99 10.31
CA TRP A 683 -34.37 19.83 10.88
C TRP A 683 -34.12 18.35 11.14
N ALA A 684 -33.10 17.79 10.49
CA ALA A 684 -32.61 16.45 10.70
C ALA A 684 -31.31 16.50 11.52
N GLN A 685 -31.22 15.62 12.51
CA GLN A 685 -30.10 15.53 13.44
C GLN A 685 -29.73 14.06 13.71
N THR A 686 -28.47 13.69 13.46
CA THR A 686 -27.87 12.48 14.02
C THR A 686 -27.63 12.71 15.51
N LEU A 687 -28.39 12.02 16.35
CA LEU A 687 -28.35 12.13 17.81
C LEU A 687 -27.23 11.26 18.41
N TYR A 688 -26.96 10.13 17.76
CA TYR A 688 -25.92 9.19 18.16
C TYR A 688 -25.40 8.47 16.91
N HIS A 689 -24.08 8.30 16.82
CA HIS A 689 -23.45 7.44 15.83
C HIS A 689 -22.24 6.79 16.48
N PHE A 690 -22.24 5.45 16.52
CA PHE A 690 -21.10 4.69 16.98
C PHE A 690 -21.00 3.35 16.27
N ASP A 691 -19.87 3.12 15.61
CA ASP A 691 -19.62 1.94 14.78
C ASP A 691 -20.80 1.72 13.80
N ARG A 692 -21.61 0.68 14.03
CA ARG A 692 -22.72 0.22 13.18
C ARG A 692 -24.08 0.85 13.50
N TRP A 693 -24.18 1.58 14.61
CA TRP A 693 -25.45 2.08 15.11
C TRP A 693 -25.54 3.59 14.89
N GLN A 694 -26.66 4.01 14.31
CA GLN A 694 -26.98 5.42 14.16
C GLN A 694 -28.41 5.69 14.61
N ILE A 695 -28.61 6.74 15.42
CA ILE A 695 -29.93 7.20 15.85
C ILE A 695 -30.12 8.60 15.29
N ASN A 696 -31.20 8.79 14.54
CA ASN A 696 -31.53 10.06 13.91
C ASN A 696 -32.84 10.60 14.48
N GLY A 697 -32.95 11.92 14.55
CA GLY A 697 -34.18 12.64 14.85
C GLY A 697 -34.46 13.68 13.77
N GLU A 698 -35.70 13.73 13.31
CA GLU A 698 -36.19 14.75 12.40
C GLU A 698 -37.37 15.48 13.07
N VAL A 699 -37.40 16.81 12.96
CA VAL A 699 -38.60 17.61 13.25
C VAL A 699 -38.99 18.30 11.95
N ARG A 700 -40.27 18.22 11.59
CA ARG A 700 -40.82 18.87 10.40
C ARG A 700 -42.10 19.61 10.74
N GLY A 701 -42.30 20.75 10.10
CA GLY A 701 -43.54 21.51 10.20
C GLY A 701 -43.91 22.14 8.88
N ALA A 702 -45.20 22.27 8.64
CA ALA A 702 -45.73 22.94 7.47
C ALA A 702 -47.01 23.71 7.83
N ALA A 703 -47.31 24.75 7.09
CA ALA A 703 -48.60 25.43 7.13
C ALA A 703 -48.98 25.89 5.74
N SER A 704 -50.25 25.75 5.38
CA SER A 704 -50.75 26.24 4.11
C SER A 704 -52.02 27.07 4.24
N ARG A 705 -52.28 27.84 3.20
CA ARG A 705 -53.50 28.59 2.99
C ARG A 705 -53.93 28.39 1.54
N ASN A 706 -55.20 28.14 1.34
CA ASN A 706 -55.83 27.99 0.03
C ASN A 706 -56.93 29.04 -0.11
N ASP A 707 -57.29 29.36 -1.35
CA ASP A 707 -58.46 30.19 -1.62
C ASP A 707 -59.74 29.35 -1.55
N GLU A 708 -60.86 30.02 -1.30
CA GLU A 708 -62.16 29.39 -1.15
C GLU A 708 -62.75 29.10 -2.54
N VAL A 709 -62.47 27.91 -3.05
CA VAL A 709 -63.04 27.36 -4.28
C VAL A 709 -63.74 26.03 -4.00
N GLU A 710 -64.78 25.72 -4.77
CA GLU A 710 -65.38 24.39 -4.78
C GLU A 710 -64.48 23.44 -5.57
N ALA A 711 -63.76 22.56 -4.86
CA ALA A 711 -62.74 21.68 -5.42
C ALA A 711 -63.05 20.21 -5.13
N SER A 712 -62.77 19.33 -6.09
CA SER A 712 -62.89 17.86 -5.94
C SER A 712 -61.70 17.20 -5.25
N TYR A 713 -60.67 17.98 -4.93
CA TYR A 713 -59.42 17.56 -4.31
C TYR A 713 -59.28 18.16 -2.91
N PHE A 714 -58.39 17.59 -2.10
CA PHE A 714 -58.12 18.08 -0.75
C PHE A 714 -57.62 19.55 -0.78
N ASN A 715 -58.45 20.46 -0.25
CA ASN A 715 -58.21 21.91 -0.32
C ASN A 715 -58.63 22.66 0.96
N PRO A 716 -57.99 22.40 2.12
CA PRO A 716 -58.32 23.08 3.36
C PRO A 716 -58.03 24.58 3.27
N ARG A 717 -58.93 25.46 3.72
CA ARG A 717 -58.70 26.92 3.69
C ARG A 717 -57.39 27.33 4.37
N LYS A 718 -57.11 26.73 5.53
CA LYS A 718 -55.85 26.82 6.24
C LYS A 718 -55.60 25.52 6.97
N ASP A 719 -54.36 25.08 6.96
CA ASP A 719 -53.89 23.96 7.75
C ASP A 719 -52.48 24.19 8.28
N ALA A 720 -52.12 23.41 9.28
CA ALA A 720 -50.77 23.33 9.81
C ALA A 720 -50.47 21.93 10.30
N SER A 721 -49.21 21.52 10.23
CA SER A 721 -48.70 20.29 10.81
C SER A 721 -47.39 20.52 11.52
N LEU A 722 -47.17 19.78 12.60
CA LEU A 722 -45.88 19.69 13.29
C LEU A 722 -45.68 18.25 13.72
N GLY A 723 -44.55 17.66 13.36
CA GLY A 723 -44.24 16.29 13.72
C GLY A 723 -42.76 16.06 13.95
N GLY A 724 -42.46 15.00 14.70
CA GLY A 724 -41.11 14.51 14.90
C GLY A 724 -41.03 13.02 14.61
N THR A 725 -39.91 12.60 14.03
CA THR A 725 -39.59 11.20 13.72
C THR A 725 -38.26 10.83 14.34
N LEU A 726 -38.18 9.67 14.98
CA LEU A 726 -36.93 9.04 15.39
C LEU A 726 -36.70 7.82 14.51
N SER A 727 -35.45 7.61 14.09
CA SER A 727 -35.03 6.38 13.42
C SER A 727 -33.80 5.76 14.06
N VAL A 728 -33.74 4.44 14.03
CA VAL A 728 -32.59 3.64 14.44
C VAL A 728 -32.11 2.82 13.26
N ASP A 729 -30.87 3.06 12.86
CA ASP A 729 -30.20 2.40 11.76
C ASP A 729 -29.14 1.43 12.30
N TYR A 730 -29.11 0.22 11.74
CA TYR A 730 -28.06 -0.77 12.00
C TYR A 730 -27.42 -1.22 10.69
N GLU A 731 -26.15 -0.84 10.50
CA GLU A 731 -25.35 -1.17 9.32
C GLU A 731 -24.61 -2.51 9.49
N LEU A 732 -24.77 -3.40 8.52
CA LEU A 732 -24.05 -4.65 8.38
C LEU A 732 -23.07 -4.54 7.20
N PRO A 733 -21.76 -4.44 7.46
CA PRO A 733 -20.76 -4.53 6.38
C PRO A 733 -20.80 -5.92 5.78
N LEU A 734 -20.98 -6.00 4.47
CA LEU A 734 -21.00 -7.25 3.71
C LEU A 734 -19.63 -7.54 3.09
N ASP A 735 -18.97 -6.50 2.59
CA ASP A 735 -17.68 -6.54 1.91
C ASP A 735 -17.12 -5.11 1.79
N TYR A 736 -15.95 -4.92 1.19
CA TYR A 736 -15.39 -3.60 0.95
C TYR A 736 -16.33 -2.70 0.14
N ARG A 737 -16.74 -1.57 0.75
CA ARG A 737 -17.74 -0.61 0.23
C ARG A 737 -19.07 -1.28 -0.15
N LYS A 738 -19.45 -2.35 0.55
CA LYS A 738 -20.78 -2.98 0.45
C LYS A 738 -21.39 -3.15 1.82
N SER A 739 -22.63 -2.73 1.98
CA SER A 739 -23.32 -2.80 3.27
C SER A 739 -24.81 -3.07 3.09
N PHE A 740 -25.42 -3.55 4.16
CA PHE A 740 -26.85 -3.68 4.31
C PHE A 740 -27.29 -2.96 5.58
N THR A 741 -28.17 -1.98 5.45
CA THR A 741 -28.67 -1.19 6.57
C THR A 741 -30.14 -1.50 6.79
N GLN A 742 -30.49 -1.79 8.05
CA GLN A 742 -31.88 -1.90 8.49
C GLN A 742 -32.24 -0.63 9.27
N ARG A 743 -33.39 -0.06 8.96
CA ARG A 743 -33.90 1.14 9.62
C ARG A 743 -35.29 0.88 10.19
N LEU A 744 -35.46 1.22 11.46
CA LEU A 744 -36.77 1.29 12.12
C LEU A 744 -37.07 2.75 12.43
N SER A 745 -38.21 3.26 11.97
CA SER A 745 -38.63 4.64 12.19
C SER A 745 -39.98 4.70 12.92
N ALA A 746 -40.12 5.67 13.81
CA ALA A 746 -41.36 5.96 14.50
C ALA A 746 -41.50 7.48 14.68
N GLY A 747 -42.66 8.01 14.34
CA GLY A 747 -42.94 9.44 14.43
C GLY A 747 -44.32 9.73 14.96
N SER A 748 -44.46 10.91 15.54
CA SER A 748 -45.73 11.46 16.02
C SER A 748 -45.79 12.94 15.70
N GLY A 749 -46.99 13.43 15.45
CA GLY A 749 -47.23 14.83 15.17
C GLY A 749 -48.64 15.24 15.52
N HIS A 750 -48.95 16.47 15.15
CA HIS A 750 -50.22 17.11 15.37
C HIS A 750 -50.58 17.92 14.13
N TYR A 751 -51.85 17.87 13.75
CA TYR A 751 -52.40 18.48 12.56
C TYR A 751 -53.57 19.38 12.96
N TRP A 752 -53.57 20.60 12.43
CA TRP A 752 -54.61 21.60 12.61
C TRP A 752 -55.20 21.92 11.25
N GLN A 753 -56.53 21.86 11.13
CA GLN A 753 -57.23 22.27 9.93
C GLN A 753 -58.33 23.24 10.31
N GLN A 754 -58.47 24.34 9.56
CA GLN A 754 -59.55 25.30 9.79
C GLN A 754 -60.91 24.60 9.65
N ASP A 755 -61.86 24.98 10.50
CA ASP A 755 -63.23 24.44 10.56
C ASP A 755 -63.32 22.96 10.99
N ASN A 756 -62.21 22.37 11.47
CA ASN A 756 -62.14 21.00 11.97
C ASN A 756 -61.38 20.93 13.31
N ASP A 757 -61.57 19.85 14.06
CA ASP A 757 -60.81 19.61 15.29
C ASP A 757 -59.35 19.25 14.97
N SER A 758 -58.45 19.65 15.87
CA SER A 758 -57.04 19.34 15.76
C SER A 758 -56.76 17.90 16.19
N GLU A 759 -55.94 17.18 15.44
CA GLU A 759 -55.79 15.72 15.56
C GLU A 759 -54.32 15.29 15.61
N ASN A 760 -54.05 14.18 16.29
CA ASN A 760 -52.70 13.61 16.34
C ASN A 760 -52.39 12.82 15.06
N THR A 761 -51.17 12.89 14.58
CA THR A 761 -50.67 12.03 13.50
C THR A 761 -49.56 11.12 14.03
N TRP A 762 -49.33 10.00 13.37
CA TRP A 762 -48.21 9.12 13.69
C TRP A 762 -47.78 8.32 12.47
N THR A 763 -46.55 7.85 12.49
CA THR A 763 -45.99 6.97 11.45
C THR A 763 -45.07 5.94 12.08
N VAL A 764 -45.04 4.73 11.52
CA VAL A 764 -44.07 3.68 11.85
C VAL A 764 -43.59 3.08 10.53
N GLY A 765 -42.28 2.95 10.37
CA GLY A 765 -41.65 2.43 9.16
C GLY A 765 -40.59 1.40 9.44
N TYR A 766 -40.43 0.45 8.52
CA TYR A 766 -39.33 -0.49 8.51
C TYR A 766 -38.73 -0.59 7.10
N GLU A 767 -37.45 -0.28 6.99
CA GLU A 767 -36.76 -0.04 5.73
C GLU A 767 -35.46 -0.83 5.67
N HIS A 768 -35.06 -1.17 4.43
CA HIS A 768 -33.86 -1.89 4.08
C HIS A 768 -33.11 -1.11 2.99
N GLN A 769 -31.82 -0.87 3.19
CA GLN A 769 -30.94 -0.28 2.19
C GLN A 769 -29.78 -1.23 1.89
N TRP A 770 -29.55 -1.51 0.62
CA TRP A 770 -28.45 -2.31 0.10
C TRP A 770 -27.50 -1.41 -0.69
N GLU A 771 -26.26 -1.34 -0.24
CA GLU A 771 -25.13 -0.83 -1.03
C GLU A 771 -24.41 -2.04 -1.63
N LEU A 772 -24.76 -2.42 -2.87
CA LEU A 772 -24.22 -3.62 -3.52
C LEU A 772 -22.89 -3.36 -4.22
N ALA A 773 -22.68 -2.11 -4.62
CA ALA A 773 -21.43 -1.56 -5.13
C ALA A 773 -21.46 -0.04 -4.91
N PRO A 774 -20.31 0.66 -4.98
CA PRO A 774 -20.28 2.13 -4.98
C PRO A 774 -21.16 2.79 -6.06
N THR A 775 -21.57 2.01 -7.06
CA THR A 775 -22.40 2.42 -8.18
C THR A 775 -23.84 1.95 -8.10
N LEU A 776 -24.22 1.06 -7.18
CA LEU A 776 -25.52 0.43 -7.16
C LEU A 776 -26.07 0.36 -5.74
N SER A 777 -27.13 1.13 -5.49
CA SER A 777 -27.90 1.09 -4.26
C SER A 777 -29.36 0.75 -4.52
N ILE A 778 -29.98 0.01 -3.60
CA ILE A 778 -31.39 -0.37 -3.61
C ILE A 778 -31.95 -0.15 -2.21
N GLU A 779 -33.07 0.54 -2.11
CA GLU A 779 -33.79 0.76 -0.85
C GLU A 779 -35.23 0.30 -1.00
N TYR A 780 -35.82 -0.26 0.05
CA TYR A 780 -37.25 -0.55 0.09
C TYR A 780 -37.76 -0.59 1.53
N GLY A 781 -39.04 -0.30 1.71
CA GLY A 781 -39.63 -0.28 3.04
C GLY A 781 -41.14 -0.38 3.04
N ILE A 782 -41.66 -0.64 4.23
CA ILE A 782 -43.08 -0.64 4.56
C ILE A 782 -43.34 0.42 5.62
N PHE A 783 -44.45 1.13 5.50
CA PHE A 783 -44.85 2.15 6.46
C PHE A 783 -46.33 2.03 6.77
N ARG A 784 -46.68 2.38 8.00
CA ARG A 784 -48.05 2.61 8.42
C ARG A 784 -48.15 3.98 9.07
N GLN A 785 -49.11 4.78 8.65
CA GLN A 785 -49.31 6.11 9.21
C GLN A 785 -50.79 6.41 9.47
N ARG A 786 -51.05 7.35 10.37
CA ARG A 786 -52.35 7.99 10.58
C ARG A 786 -52.28 9.41 10.04
N ALA A 787 -52.99 9.66 8.95
CA ALA A 787 -53.21 10.97 8.36
C ALA A 787 -54.61 11.49 8.78
N VAL A 788 -54.87 12.77 8.53
CA VAL A 788 -56.15 13.42 8.84
C VAL A 788 -56.52 14.30 7.66
N TYR A 789 -57.69 14.06 7.08
CA TYR A 789 -58.23 14.86 6.00
C TYR A 789 -59.68 15.23 6.34
N ASP A 790 -60.01 16.52 6.28
CA ASP A 790 -61.37 17.02 6.52
C ASP A 790 -61.94 16.55 7.87
N GLY A 791 -61.10 16.61 8.90
CA GLY A 791 -61.42 16.18 10.27
C GLY A 791 -61.56 14.66 10.46
N THR A 792 -61.39 13.87 9.40
CA THR A 792 -61.53 12.41 9.43
C THR A 792 -60.15 11.75 9.43
N PRO A 793 -59.82 10.93 10.44
CA PRO A 793 -58.59 10.16 10.44
C PRO A 793 -58.60 9.04 9.39
N GLU A 794 -57.49 8.91 8.66
CA GLU A 794 -57.25 7.83 7.70
C GLU A 794 -55.95 7.09 8.03
N TYR A 795 -55.91 5.80 7.76
CA TYR A 795 -54.75 4.95 8.03
C TYR A 795 -54.15 4.46 6.71
N ASP A 796 -52.95 4.91 6.37
CA ASP A 796 -52.30 4.48 5.14
C ASP A 796 -51.29 3.38 5.45
N ASN A 797 -51.33 2.32 4.65
CA ASN A 797 -50.22 1.37 4.52
C ASN A 797 -49.51 1.69 3.21
N SER A 798 -48.20 1.93 3.27
CA SER A 798 -47.40 2.22 2.07
C SER A 798 -46.20 1.32 1.94
N ILE A 799 -45.82 1.06 0.69
CA ILE A 799 -44.60 0.37 0.29
C ILE A 799 -43.82 1.33 -0.58
N SER A 800 -42.53 1.50 -0.28
CA SER A 800 -41.61 2.23 -1.14
C SER A 800 -40.49 1.31 -1.62
N ALA A 801 -39.99 1.59 -2.82
CA ALA A 801 -38.76 1.03 -3.33
C ALA A 801 -38.03 2.09 -4.15
N SER A 802 -36.73 2.21 -3.97
CA SER A 802 -35.87 3.05 -4.79
C SER A 802 -34.63 2.28 -5.24
N PHE A 803 -34.07 2.66 -6.38
CA PHE A 803 -32.74 2.21 -6.75
C PHE A 803 -31.98 3.32 -7.46
N THR A 804 -30.66 3.30 -7.32
CA THR A 804 -29.74 4.16 -8.07
C THR A 804 -28.63 3.33 -8.67
N TRP A 805 -28.38 3.50 -9.97
CA TRP A 805 -27.28 2.85 -10.68
C TRP A 805 -26.45 3.86 -11.49
N ARG A 806 -25.15 3.92 -11.22
CA ARG A 806 -24.14 4.68 -11.97
C ARG A 806 -23.36 3.77 -12.92
N PHE A 807 -23.20 4.21 -14.17
CA PHE A 807 -22.48 3.44 -15.19
C PHE A 807 -21.00 3.89 -15.24
N LEU A 808 -20.09 3.10 -14.64
CA LEU A 808 -18.64 3.40 -14.59
C LEU A 808 -17.82 2.85 -15.76
#